data_AF-A0A928MNI1-F1
#
_entry.id   AF-A0A928MNI1-F1
#
_cell.length_a   1.000
_cell.length_b   1.000
_cell.length_c   1.000
_cell.angle_alpha   90.00
_cell.angle_beta   90.00
_cell.angle_gamma   90.00
#
_symmetry.space_group_name_H-M   'P 1'
#
loop_
_entity.id
_entity.type
_entity.pdbx_description
1 polymer ?
#
loop_
_entity_poly.entity_id
_entity_poly.type
_entity_poly.pdbx_seq_one_letter_code
_entity_poly.pdbx_strand_id
1 'polypeptide(L)'
;MENYTKYKLKGIDELAQQLEGKDNFFVIACNKCFKEFEAVDEPDCEDFLRFAAESGKTITTSIKFDFLCNKTQTLRKLKEYNPIPDDTENVVVISCGLGVQTMADAVDLPVIAAANSLNYTGHHGMALTKKACDACAQCYLNVTGGICPIVDCSKSLVNGQCGGAKNGKCEVSPDKDCAWEKINARLTAQGRLEEFKNQPVQLRDYNKINFKVINDYVQSIREARFDGYYGGVHPAERKEFAEGCALAKFPEPDEVVIPMGQHIGAPANPVVKAGDHVKVGQIIGEAAGFISAPVHSSVSGTVVAVEPRLHPIQGTEAMAVVIRNDKKNELADTVKPHGDLAGLNADDIINIVRDAGIVGMGGAGFPTYVKLKPGKPIDAVLINACECEPLLTADHRVLLEQADEVIFGLQAILKAVDAPKGYIVIEDNKPDAIELMTAKTEGLENIEVVTARTKYPQGAEKMLIKRVLGRKVPSGGLPADVGAVVSNVSTAKAICDAIRTGMPLIERVVTVTGERIAKPGNYIVKVGTSVKALVDYCGGLTGDDVTVKLGGPMMGFAQADLNVPILKSSNGVIAFDTDHTEPVACIKCGRCVDVCPMELAPLYFQKYVDDGDIEGLKAKNIFDCMECGCCEYICSSKIPLVSKIKAGKKAVKEAK
;
A
#
# COMPACT_ATOMS: atom_id res chain seq x y z
N MET A 1 -3.06 -24.52 -1.97
CA MET A 1 -2.89 -23.88 -0.65
C MET A 1 -1.54 -24.30 -0.11
N GLU A 2 -0.61 -23.36 0.04
CA GLU A 2 0.71 -23.65 0.64
C GLU A 2 0.55 -23.87 2.15
N ASN A 3 1.19 -24.92 2.67
CA ASN A 3 1.16 -25.24 4.10
C ASN A 3 2.14 -24.33 4.86
N TYR A 4 1.68 -23.21 5.41
CA TYR A 4 2.49 -22.22 6.15
C TYR A 4 2.82 -22.58 7.61
N THR A 5 2.70 -23.85 7.99
CA THR A 5 2.86 -24.25 9.40
C THR A 5 4.33 -24.17 9.83
N LYS A 6 4.62 -23.46 10.93
CA LYS A 6 6.00 -23.20 11.42
C LYS A 6 6.63 -24.37 12.18
N TYR A 7 5.88 -25.41 12.41
CA TYR A 7 6.34 -26.62 13.09
C TYR A 7 5.55 -27.82 12.57
N LYS A 8 6.03 -29.01 12.86
CA LYS A 8 5.33 -30.27 12.58
C LYS A 8 5.53 -31.20 13.76
N LEU A 9 4.46 -31.88 14.18
CA LEU A 9 4.54 -32.93 15.18
C LEU A 9 5.65 -33.94 14.82
N LYS A 10 6.37 -34.39 15.84
CA LYS A 10 7.40 -35.43 15.71
C LYS A 10 6.75 -36.76 15.31
N GLY A 11 7.53 -37.63 14.68
CA GLY A 11 7.05 -38.97 14.32
C GLY A 11 6.69 -39.79 15.57
N ILE A 12 5.79 -40.75 15.42
CA ILE A 12 5.28 -41.58 16.52
C ILE A 12 6.41 -42.25 17.31
N ASP A 13 7.40 -42.83 16.62
CA ASP A 13 8.56 -43.47 17.28
C ASP A 13 9.39 -42.48 18.11
N GLU A 14 9.57 -41.26 17.59
CA GLU A 14 10.31 -40.20 18.27
C GLU A 14 9.54 -39.69 19.51
N LEU A 15 8.22 -39.56 19.40
CA LEU A 15 7.35 -39.20 20.53
C LEU A 15 7.34 -40.31 21.59
N ALA A 16 7.21 -41.57 21.20
CA ALA A 16 7.21 -42.71 22.10
C ALA A 16 8.51 -42.77 22.93
N GLN A 17 9.66 -42.59 22.28
CA GLN A 17 10.96 -42.50 22.96
C GLN A 17 11.02 -41.30 23.92
N GLN A 18 10.45 -40.15 23.56
CA GLN A 18 10.48 -38.94 24.39
C GLN A 18 9.60 -39.05 25.64
N LEU A 19 8.49 -39.77 25.55
CA LEU A 19 7.54 -40.00 26.64
C LEU A 19 7.85 -41.26 27.48
N GLU A 20 8.91 -42.00 27.14
CA GLU A 20 9.32 -43.18 27.90
C GLU A 20 9.62 -42.81 29.37
N GLY A 21 9.04 -43.57 30.30
CA GLY A 21 9.18 -43.33 31.74
C GLY A 21 8.51 -42.06 32.30
N LYS A 22 7.73 -41.33 31.48
CA LYS A 22 7.02 -40.09 31.87
C LYS A 22 5.52 -40.28 31.81
N ASP A 23 4.77 -39.66 32.70
CA ASP A 23 3.30 -39.68 32.71
C ASP A 23 2.73 -38.32 33.19
N ASN A 24 1.41 -38.22 33.36
CA ASN A 24 0.70 -37.06 33.90
C ASN A 24 1.03 -35.75 33.16
N PHE A 25 0.54 -35.64 31.93
CA PHE A 25 0.90 -34.57 31.00
C PHE A 25 -0.11 -33.43 30.95
N PHE A 26 0.38 -32.20 31.08
CA PHE A 26 -0.32 -30.99 30.64
C PHE A 26 0.07 -30.69 29.18
N VAL A 27 -0.90 -30.69 28.26
CA VAL A 27 -0.65 -30.46 26.84
C VAL A 27 -1.01 -29.03 26.45
N ILE A 28 -0.07 -28.30 25.86
CA ILE A 28 -0.31 -26.94 25.37
C ILE A 28 0.09 -26.79 23.90
N ALA A 29 -0.84 -26.32 23.07
CA ALA A 29 -0.66 -26.17 21.63
C ALA A 29 -0.77 -24.71 21.16
N CYS A 30 -0.05 -24.38 20.10
CA CYS A 30 -0.06 -23.03 19.52
C CYS A 30 -1.21 -22.87 18.51
N ASN A 31 -2.17 -21.99 18.80
CA ASN A 31 -3.44 -21.96 18.09
C ASN A 31 -3.48 -21.11 16.78
N LYS A 32 -2.50 -20.22 16.55
CA LYS A 32 -2.53 -19.23 15.44
C LYS A 32 -1.26 -19.20 14.59
N CYS A 33 -0.46 -20.26 14.66
CA CYS A 33 0.77 -20.42 13.87
C CYS A 33 0.71 -21.59 12.86
N PHE A 34 -0.48 -22.16 12.65
CA PHE A 34 -0.76 -23.21 11.67
C PHE A 34 -1.96 -22.79 10.80
N LYS A 35 -2.02 -23.35 9.58
CA LYS A 35 -3.07 -23.30 8.53
C LYS A 35 -4.06 -22.13 8.58
N GLU A 36 -4.01 -21.26 7.56
CA GLU A 36 -5.03 -20.26 7.14
C GLU A 36 -5.71 -19.48 8.28
N PHE A 37 -5.53 -18.15 8.33
CA PHE A 37 -6.03 -17.26 9.42
C PHE A 37 -7.50 -17.48 9.85
N GLU A 38 -8.31 -18.04 8.95
CA GLU A 38 -9.74 -18.32 9.09
C GLU A 38 -10.05 -19.62 9.86
N ALA A 39 -9.11 -20.56 9.97
CA ALA A 39 -9.28 -21.78 10.75
C ALA A 39 -8.83 -21.62 12.21
N VAL A 40 -9.52 -22.30 13.12
CA VAL A 40 -9.18 -22.37 14.56
C VAL A 40 -8.77 -23.78 15.02
N ASP A 41 -8.83 -24.76 14.13
CA ASP A 41 -8.64 -26.17 14.49
C ASP A 41 -7.22 -26.66 14.21
N GLU A 42 -6.42 -26.77 15.27
CA GLU A 42 -5.06 -27.33 15.24
C GLU A 42 -5.11 -28.87 15.27
N PRO A 43 -4.73 -29.55 14.17
CA PRO A 43 -4.85 -31.00 14.09
C PRO A 43 -3.74 -31.74 14.86
N ASP A 44 -2.53 -31.17 14.97
CA ASP A 44 -1.38 -31.84 15.61
C ASP A 44 -1.63 -32.10 17.11
N CYS A 45 -2.45 -31.29 17.78
CA CYS A 45 -2.84 -31.44 19.18
C CYS A 45 -3.77 -32.63 19.35
N GLU A 46 -4.78 -32.76 18.50
CA GLU A 46 -5.69 -33.92 18.52
C GLU A 46 -4.96 -35.21 18.16
N ASP A 47 -4.04 -35.13 17.19
CA ASP A 47 -3.17 -36.25 16.82
C ASP A 47 -2.27 -36.68 17.98
N PHE A 48 -1.67 -35.73 18.70
CA PHE A 48 -0.88 -36.02 19.90
C PHE A 48 -1.72 -36.63 21.02
N LEU A 49 -2.92 -36.07 21.30
CA LEU A 49 -3.81 -36.58 22.34
C LEU A 49 -4.26 -38.02 22.04
N ARG A 50 -4.55 -38.33 20.78
CA ARG A 50 -4.85 -39.71 20.34
C ARG A 50 -3.68 -40.65 20.56
N PHE A 51 -2.47 -40.25 20.14
CA PHE A 51 -1.25 -41.02 20.37
C PHE A 51 -0.98 -41.26 21.87
N ALA A 52 -1.17 -40.25 22.72
CA ALA A 52 -0.97 -40.37 24.17
C ALA A 52 -1.95 -41.37 24.80
N ALA A 53 -3.23 -41.31 24.41
CA ALA A 53 -4.26 -42.25 24.86
C ALA A 53 -3.96 -43.69 24.43
N GLU A 54 -3.58 -43.90 23.16
CA GLU A 54 -3.18 -45.22 22.63
C GLU A 54 -1.95 -45.79 23.32
N SER A 55 -1.05 -44.91 23.78
CA SER A 55 0.17 -45.27 24.51
C SER A 55 -0.05 -45.43 26.02
N GLY A 56 -1.30 -45.37 26.50
CA GLY A 56 -1.66 -45.53 27.91
C GLY A 56 -1.16 -44.41 28.82
N LYS A 57 -0.96 -43.20 28.29
CA LYS A 57 -0.50 -42.03 29.03
C LYS A 57 -1.66 -41.21 29.58
N THR A 58 -1.49 -40.63 30.76
CA THR A 58 -2.47 -39.77 31.42
C THR A 58 -2.28 -38.32 30.98
N ILE A 59 -3.35 -37.70 30.46
CA ILE A 59 -3.40 -36.27 30.16
C ILE A 59 -4.18 -35.59 31.28
N THR A 60 -3.52 -34.74 32.08
CA THR A 60 -4.17 -34.02 33.19
C THR A 60 -5.11 -32.94 32.66
N THR A 61 -4.65 -32.18 31.67
CA THR A 61 -5.49 -31.27 30.87
C THR A 61 -4.79 -30.83 29.58
N SER A 62 -5.55 -30.25 28.66
CA SER A 62 -5.01 -29.69 27.41
C SER A 62 -5.59 -28.32 27.09
N ILE A 63 -4.78 -27.42 26.53
CA ILE A 63 -5.20 -26.05 26.17
C ILE A 63 -4.53 -25.55 24.90
N LYS A 64 -5.24 -24.72 24.13
CA LYS A 64 -4.73 -24.08 22.91
C LYS A 64 -4.55 -22.58 23.17
N PHE A 65 -3.34 -22.04 22.92
CA PHE A 65 -3.02 -20.61 23.08
C PHE A 65 -2.57 -19.97 21.77
N ASP A 66 -3.13 -18.82 21.44
CA ASP A 66 -2.65 -18.01 20.32
C ASP A 66 -1.23 -17.50 20.59
N PHE A 67 -0.33 -17.70 19.62
CA PHE A 67 1.04 -17.18 19.63
C PHE A 67 1.82 -17.47 20.93
N LEU A 68 2.03 -18.75 21.27
CA LEU A 68 2.79 -19.15 22.47
C LEU A 68 4.17 -18.46 22.63
N CYS A 69 4.81 -18.06 21.53
CA CYS A 69 6.06 -17.31 21.53
C CYS A 69 5.95 -15.86 22.05
N ASN A 70 4.73 -15.34 22.25
CA ASN A 70 4.48 -14.05 22.87
C ASN A 70 4.48 -14.19 24.39
N LYS A 71 5.66 -14.03 25.00
CA LYS A 71 5.88 -14.19 26.45
C LYS A 71 4.86 -13.43 27.31
N THR A 72 4.55 -12.18 26.97
CA THR A 72 3.63 -11.35 27.77
C THR A 72 2.21 -11.93 27.77
N GLN A 73 1.71 -12.35 26.61
CA GLN A 73 0.38 -12.95 26.50
C GLN A 73 0.33 -14.33 27.17
N THR A 74 1.32 -15.18 26.91
CA THR A 74 1.40 -16.52 27.50
C THR A 74 1.43 -16.46 29.02
N LEU A 75 2.30 -15.64 29.62
CA LEU A 75 2.40 -15.50 31.09
C LEU A 75 1.13 -14.92 31.70
N ARG A 76 0.47 -13.97 31.03
CA ARG A 76 -0.79 -13.41 31.52
C ARG A 76 -1.87 -14.50 31.57
N LYS A 77 -2.04 -15.26 30.49
CA LYS A 77 -3.04 -16.33 30.42
C LYS A 77 -2.75 -17.47 31.40
N LEU A 78 -1.49 -17.89 31.57
CA LEU A 78 -1.14 -18.90 32.57
C LEU A 78 -1.51 -18.46 33.99
N LYS A 79 -1.29 -17.19 34.34
CA LYS A 79 -1.69 -16.64 35.64
C LYS A 79 -3.21 -16.49 35.79
N GLU A 80 -3.89 -16.07 34.73
CA GLU A 80 -5.33 -15.80 34.73
C GLU A 80 -6.15 -17.08 34.83
N TYR A 81 -5.76 -18.13 34.09
CA TYR A 81 -6.52 -19.39 34.01
C TYR A 81 -5.99 -20.48 34.94
N ASN A 82 -4.78 -20.32 35.51
CA ASN A 82 -4.04 -21.35 36.25
C ASN A 82 -4.27 -22.78 35.73
N PRO A 83 -3.99 -23.04 34.44
CA PRO A 83 -4.51 -24.22 33.76
C PRO A 83 -3.70 -25.50 34.02
N ILE A 84 -2.77 -25.49 34.98
CA ILE A 84 -1.87 -26.63 35.25
C ILE A 84 -2.32 -27.29 36.55
N PRO A 85 -2.94 -28.50 36.50
CA PRO A 85 -3.33 -29.26 37.67
C PRO A 85 -2.14 -29.66 38.55
N ASP A 86 -2.36 -29.78 39.86
CA ASP A 86 -1.31 -30.10 40.86
C ASP A 86 -0.66 -31.48 40.66
N ASP A 87 -1.38 -32.41 40.04
CA ASP A 87 -0.90 -33.76 39.69
C ASP A 87 -0.09 -33.80 38.38
N THR A 88 0.12 -32.66 37.72
CA THR A 88 0.92 -32.58 36.49
C THR A 88 2.40 -32.77 36.77
N GLU A 89 3.02 -33.75 36.11
CA GLU A 89 4.47 -34.00 36.20
C GLU A 89 5.23 -33.44 35.01
N ASN A 90 4.60 -33.36 33.83
CA ASN A 90 5.28 -33.03 32.58
C ASN A 90 4.43 -32.08 31.71
N VAL A 91 5.06 -31.10 31.05
CA VAL A 91 4.38 -30.17 30.14
C VAL A 91 4.77 -30.47 28.69
N VAL A 92 3.81 -30.90 27.88
CA VAL A 92 3.99 -31.13 26.45
C VAL A 92 3.64 -29.86 25.68
N VAL A 93 4.56 -29.39 24.84
CA VAL A 93 4.39 -28.18 24.04
C VAL A 93 4.40 -28.54 22.56
N ILE A 94 3.27 -28.29 21.90
CA ILE A 94 3.06 -28.45 20.46
C ILE A 94 3.18 -27.05 19.83
N SER A 95 4.41 -26.66 19.50
CA SER A 95 4.73 -25.34 18.99
C SER A 95 6.10 -25.31 18.28
N CYS A 96 6.43 -24.16 17.69
CA CYS A 96 7.79 -23.88 17.28
C CYS A 96 8.72 -23.71 18.50
N GLY A 97 10.03 -23.72 18.26
CA GLY A 97 11.04 -23.71 19.30
C GLY A 97 11.00 -22.44 20.15
N LEU A 98 10.43 -21.33 19.64
CA LEU A 98 10.20 -20.14 20.46
C LEU A 98 9.11 -20.37 21.51
N GLY A 99 7.99 -21.01 21.15
CA GLY A 99 6.91 -21.33 22.08
C GLY A 99 7.35 -22.31 23.16
N VAL A 100 8.10 -23.36 22.78
CA VAL A 100 8.72 -24.30 23.73
C VAL A 100 9.62 -23.56 24.71
N GLN A 101 10.51 -22.72 24.22
CA GLN A 101 11.40 -21.93 25.07
C GLN A 101 10.66 -20.95 25.97
N THR A 102 9.52 -20.40 25.53
CA THR A 102 8.67 -19.54 26.37
C THR A 102 8.06 -20.34 27.52
N MET A 103 7.52 -21.52 27.24
CA MET A 103 6.97 -22.39 28.28
C MET A 103 8.05 -22.88 29.26
N ALA A 104 9.22 -23.26 28.77
CA ALA A 104 10.34 -23.71 29.61
C ALA A 104 10.92 -22.63 30.55
N ASP A 105 10.59 -21.36 30.34
CA ASP A 105 10.90 -20.27 31.28
C ASP A 105 9.71 -19.93 32.20
N ALA A 106 8.50 -20.39 31.86
CA ALA A 106 7.27 -20.03 32.53
C ALA A 106 6.85 -21.04 33.61
N VAL A 107 7.34 -22.28 33.52
CA VAL A 107 7.01 -23.37 34.44
C VAL A 107 8.28 -24.01 35.00
N ASP A 108 8.20 -24.50 36.23
CA ASP A 108 9.29 -25.25 36.87
C ASP A 108 9.25 -26.76 36.54
N LEU A 109 8.20 -27.20 35.83
CA LEU A 109 8.03 -28.58 35.37
C LEU A 109 8.88 -28.88 34.11
N PRO A 110 9.29 -30.15 33.90
CA PRO A 110 9.90 -30.59 32.66
C PRO A 110 9.03 -30.26 31.43
N VAL A 111 9.63 -29.62 30.43
CA VAL A 111 8.98 -29.28 29.16
C VAL A 111 9.43 -30.20 28.03
N ILE A 112 8.47 -30.75 27.30
CA ILE A 112 8.65 -31.66 26.17
C ILE A 112 8.15 -30.97 24.89
N ALA A 113 9.06 -30.59 24.00
CA ALA A 113 8.75 -30.20 22.63
C ALA A 113 8.32 -31.43 21.81
N ALA A 114 7.02 -31.51 21.55
CA ALA A 114 6.42 -32.55 20.72
C ALA A 114 6.53 -32.27 19.20
N ALA A 115 6.99 -31.07 18.82
CA ALA A 115 7.10 -30.66 17.42
C ALA A 115 8.51 -30.20 17.04
N ASN A 116 8.85 -30.40 15.78
CA ASN A 116 10.05 -29.86 15.14
C ASN A 116 9.72 -28.55 14.43
N SER A 117 10.53 -27.51 14.66
CA SER A 117 10.37 -26.23 13.97
C SER A 117 10.82 -26.35 12.53
N LEU A 118 9.97 -25.94 11.60
CA LEU A 118 10.22 -26.01 10.18
C LEU A 118 10.66 -24.66 9.64
N ASN A 119 11.63 -24.65 8.73
CA ASN A 119 12.11 -23.45 8.07
C ASN A 119 11.19 -23.04 6.91
N TYR A 120 9.92 -22.77 7.22
CA TYR A 120 8.98 -22.17 6.26
C TYR A 120 8.92 -20.66 6.50
N THR A 121 9.20 -19.89 5.46
CA THR A 121 9.19 -18.43 5.48
C THR A 121 7.77 -17.89 5.34
N GLY A 122 7.23 -17.42 6.47
CA GLY A 122 5.98 -16.65 6.58
C GLY A 122 5.94 -15.88 7.91
N HIS A 123 5.43 -14.64 7.91
CA HIS A 123 5.29 -13.83 9.13
C HIS A 123 4.05 -14.23 9.93
N HIS A 124 4.20 -15.16 10.88
CA HIS A 124 3.19 -15.39 11.92
C HIS A 124 3.82 -15.40 13.31
N GLY A 125 3.28 -14.57 14.21
CA GLY A 125 3.72 -14.40 15.60
C GLY A 125 4.40 -13.07 15.90
N MET A 126 3.83 -12.30 16.84
CA MET A 126 4.52 -11.18 17.51
C MET A 126 5.49 -11.74 18.57
N ALA A 127 6.58 -12.37 18.13
CA ALA A 127 7.62 -12.80 19.04
C ALA A 127 8.39 -11.57 19.57
N LEU A 128 7.89 -10.96 20.65
CA LEU A 128 8.56 -9.85 21.36
C LEU A 128 9.72 -10.33 22.25
N THR A 129 10.34 -11.45 21.91
CA THR A 129 11.34 -12.14 22.75
C THR A 129 12.75 -11.97 22.18
N LYS A 130 13.75 -11.96 23.06
CA LYS A 130 15.17 -12.02 22.68
C LYS A 130 15.60 -13.44 22.25
N LYS A 131 14.75 -14.45 22.44
CA LYS A 131 15.04 -15.84 22.09
C LYS A 131 15.00 -16.05 20.59
N ALA A 132 15.90 -16.90 20.08
CA ALA A 132 15.98 -17.26 18.68
C ALA A 132 15.65 -18.75 18.46
N CYS A 133 15.38 -19.13 17.22
CA CYS A 133 15.24 -20.51 16.79
C CYS A 133 15.72 -20.62 15.35
N ASP A 134 16.62 -21.57 15.06
CA ASP A 134 17.19 -21.78 13.72
C ASP A 134 16.24 -22.56 12.77
N ALA A 135 15.08 -23.00 13.29
CA ALA A 135 14.10 -23.79 12.55
C ALA A 135 14.71 -25.01 11.81
N CYS A 136 15.65 -25.69 12.45
CA CYS A 136 16.50 -26.72 11.86
C CYS A 136 15.80 -28.05 11.53
N ALA A 137 14.47 -28.15 11.67
CA ALA A 137 13.68 -29.38 11.53
C ALA A 137 14.10 -30.54 12.48
N GLN A 138 14.96 -30.26 13.46
CA GLN A 138 15.46 -31.21 14.45
C GLN A 138 15.54 -30.52 15.82
N CYS A 139 14.47 -30.58 16.60
CA CYS A 139 14.35 -29.83 17.84
C CYS A 139 15.09 -30.52 19.00
N TYR A 140 16.17 -29.90 19.48
CA TYR A 140 16.98 -30.36 20.62
C TYR A 140 16.44 -29.94 21.99
N LEU A 141 15.37 -29.14 22.04
CA LEU A 141 14.92 -28.51 23.30
C LEU A 141 14.48 -29.50 24.37
N ASN A 142 14.11 -30.73 23.99
CA ASN A 142 13.76 -31.79 24.92
C ASN A 142 14.94 -32.20 25.79
N VAL A 143 16.10 -32.32 25.16
CA VAL A 143 17.32 -32.84 25.79
C VAL A 143 18.07 -31.73 26.51
N THR A 144 17.88 -30.48 26.08
CA THR A 144 18.59 -29.32 26.61
C THR A 144 17.76 -28.46 27.57
N GLY A 145 16.64 -28.98 28.09
CA GLY A 145 15.80 -28.25 29.07
C GLY A 145 15.23 -26.93 28.53
N GLY A 146 14.90 -26.87 27.24
CA GLY A 146 14.34 -25.67 26.64
C GLY A 146 15.34 -24.52 26.40
N ILE A 147 16.64 -24.80 26.34
CA ILE A 147 17.68 -23.85 25.91
C ILE A 147 18.25 -24.33 24.57
N CYS A 148 18.29 -23.49 23.54
CA CYS A 148 18.60 -23.99 22.20
C CYS A 148 20.12 -24.00 21.95
N PRO A 149 20.78 -25.17 21.86
CA PRO A 149 22.23 -25.22 21.65
C PRO A 149 22.64 -24.69 20.27
N ILE A 150 21.73 -24.66 19.28
CA ILE A 150 22.02 -24.19 17.93
C ILE A 150 22.20 -22.68 17.88
N VAL A 151 21.33 -21.92 18.55
CA VAL A 151 21.35 -20.44 18.50
C VAL A 151 21.97 -19.80 19.74
N ASP A 152 21.88 -20.45 20.91
CA ASP A 152 22.42 -19.90 22.15
C ASP A 152 23.92 -20.23 22.31
N CYS A 153 24.42 -21.31 21.71
CA CYS A 153 25.86 -21.54 21.63
C CYS A 153 26.46 -20.66 20.53
N SER A 154 27.51 -19.89 20.81
CA SER A 154 28.22 -19.11 19.77
C SER A 154 28.80 -19.94 18.63
N LYS A 155 28.98 -21.24 18.86
CA LYS A 155 29.56 -22.17 17.89
C LYS A 155 28.53 -23.10 17.26
N SER A 156 27.26 -23.01 17.69
CA SER A 156 26.17 -23.89 17.25
C SER A 156 26.49 -25.39 17.36
N LEU A 157 27.37 -25.77 18.29
CA LEU A 157 27.82 -27.15 18.50
C LEU A 157 26.74 -27.92 19.26
N VAL A 158 26.43 -29.13 18.79
CA VAL A 158 25.63 -30.15 19.52
C VAL A 158 26.47 -31.37 19.92
N ASN A 159 27.67 -31.49 19.35
CA ASN A 159 28.63 -32.56 19.58
C ASN A 159 30.05 -32.08 19.23
N GLY A 160 31.08 -32.78 19.69
CA GLY A 160 32.49 -32.48 19.40
C GLY A 160 33.21 -31.71 20.52
N GLN A 161 34.52 -31.50 20.35
CA GLN A 161 35.35 -30.85 21.36
C GLN A 161 34.98 -29.37 21.49
N CYS A 162 34.66 -28.94 22.71
CA CYS A 162 34.43 -27.54 23.06
C CYS A 162 35.54 -27.07 23.99
N GLY A 163 36.15 -25.90 23.75
CA GLY A 163 37.13 -25.33 24.68
C GLY A 163 36.52 -24.74 25.95
N GLY A 164 35.18 -24.68 26.03
CA GLY A 164 34.45 -24.46 27.28
C GLY A 164 34.01 -23.01 27.51
N ALA A 165 33.89 -22.67 28.79
CA ALA A 165 33.40 -21.40 29.28
C ALA A 165 34.25 -20.92 30.46
N LYS A 166 34.28 -19.59 30.66
CA LYS A 166 34.96 -18.96 31.79
C LYS A 166 33.98 -18.00 32.46
N ASN A 167 33.74 -18.19 33.76
CA ASN A 167 32.83 -17.36 34.57
C ASN A 167 31.41 -17.23 33.97
N GLY A 168 30.80 -18.31 33.47
CA GLY A 168 29.46 -18.23 32.88
C GLY A 168 29.43 -17.83 31.39
N LYS A 169 30.57 -17.42 30.81
CA LYS A 169 30.67 -16.82 29.48
C LYS A 169 31.39 -17.72 28.49
N CYS A 170 30.98 -17.67 27.22
CA CYS A 170 31.58 -18.46 26.15
C CYS A 170 33.02 -18.01 25.86
N GLU A 171 33.95 -18.95 25.68
CA GLU A 171 35.37 -18.62 25.44
C GLU A 171 35.60 -17.79 24.15
N VAL A 172 34.78 -18.00 23.12
CA VAL A 172 34.88 -17.31 21.82
C VAL A 172 33.95 -16.09 21.72
N SER A 173 33.10 -15.87 22.73
CA SER A 173 32.19 -14.72 22.78
C SER A 173 31.97 -14.31 24.25
N PRO A 174 32.89 -13.52 24.82
CA PRO A 174 32.86 -13.18 26.25
C PRO A 174 31.61 -12.41 26.70
N ASP A 175 30.91 -11.78 25.77
CA ASP A 175 29.64 -11.09 25.98
C ASP A 175 28.44 -12.05 26.10
N LYS A 176 28.53 -13.24 25.50
CA LYS A 176 27.46 -14.24 25.45
C LYS A 176 27.61 -15.25 26.60
N ASP A 177 26.50 -15.51 27.28
CA ASP A 177 26.46 -16.59 28.27
C ASP A 177 26.64 -17.95 27.60
N CYS A 178 27.35 -18.87 28.26
CA CYS A 178 27.52 -20.22 27.76
C CYS A 178 26.19 -21.00 27.81
N ALA A 179 25.67 -21.36 26.63
CA ALA A 179 24.47 -22.19 26.53
C ALA A 179 24.61 -23.52 27.28
N TRP A 180 25.78 -24.17 27.20
CA TRP A 180 26.01 -25.47 27.83
C TRP A 180 26.05 -25.42 29.36
N GLU A 181 26.63 -24.36 29.95
CA GLU A 181 26.56 -24.17 31.41
C GLU A 181 25.12 -23.88 31.86
N LYS A 182 24.35 -23.09 31.09
CA LYS A 182 22.93 -22.85 31.36
C LYS A 182 22.10 -24.13 31.28
N ILE A 183 22.34 -24.95 30.26
CA ILE A 183 21.71 -26.27 30.08
C ILE A 183 22.03 -27.15 31.29
N ASN A 184 23.32 -27.26 31.65
CA ASN A 184 23.75 -28.05 32.80
C ASN A 184 23.08 -27.59 34.09
N ALA A 185 23.07 -26.28 34.38
CA ALA A 185 22.45 -25.73 35.57
C ALA A 185 20.94 -26.01 35.64
N ARG A 186 20.22 -25.82 34.52
CA ARG A 186 18.77 -26.07 34.45
C ARG A 186 18.44 -27.54 34.60
N LEU A 187 19.16 -28.42 33.90
CA LEU A 187 18.93 -29.87 34.01
C LEU A 187 19.27 -30.39 35.41
N THR A 188 20.30 -29.83 36.05
CA THR A 188 20.64 -30.16 37.45
C THR A 188 19.48 -29.77 38.39
N ALA A 189 18.94 -28.57 38.25
CA ALA A 189 17.79 -28.12 39.04
C ALA A 189 16.54 -28.97 38.82
N GLN A 190 16.39 -29.56 37.63
CA GLN A 190 15.29 -30.47 37.29
C GLN A 190 15.55 -31.94 37.66
N GLY A 191 16.73 -32.29 38.18
CA GLY A 191 17.11 -33.70 38.42
C GLY A 191 17.32 -34.53 37.14
N ARG A 192 17.44 -33.87 35.97
CA ARG A 192 17.52 -34.50 34.63
C ARG A 192 18.93 -34.53 34.04
N LEU A 193 19.96 -34.23 34.84
CA LEU A 193 21.33 -34.16 34.33
C LEU A 193 21.84 -35.53 33.85
N GLU A 194 21.51 -36.61 34.57
CA GLU A 194 21.93 -37.97 34.19
C GLU A 194 21.18 -38.48 32.95
N GLU A 195 19.92 -38.09 32.75
CA GLU A 195 19.18 -38.34 31.49
C GLU A 195 19.97 -37.78 30.30
N PHE A 196 20.44 -36.53 30.41
CA PHE A 196 21.19 -35.88 29.35
C PHE A 196 22.58 -36.49 29.11
N LYS A 197 23.31 -36.87 30.17
CA LYS A 197 24.64 -37.51 30.03
C LYS A 197 24.56 -38.90 29.39
N ASN A 198 23.49 -39.64 29.68
CA ASN A 198 23.29 -40.99 29.15
C ASN A 198 22.66 -40.98 27.75
N GLN A 199 22.24 -39.82 27.26
CA GLN A 199 21.62 -39.71 25.95
C GLN A 199 22.67 -39.89 24.84
N PRO A 200 22.39 -40.73 23.81
CA PRO A 200 23.29 -40.86 22.68
C PRO A 200 23.48 -39.51 21.99
N VAL A 201 24.71 -39.27 21.53
CA VAL A 201 25.10 -38.05 20.82
C VAL A 201 24.15 -37.83 19.64
N GLN A 202 23.36 -36.76 19.73
CA GLN A 202 22.41 -36.38 18.67
C GLN A 202 23.16 -35.67 17.55
N LEU A 203 23.53 -36.41 16.50
CA LEU A 203 24.14 -35.82 15.31
C LEU A 203 23.13 -34.89 14.61
N ARG A 204 23.60 -33.70 14.22
CA ARG A 204 22.82 -32.77 13.39
C ARG A 204 22.73 -33.31 11.97
N ASP A 205 21.52 -33.58 11.52
CA ASP A 205 21.25 -34.02 10.16
C ASP A 205 20.95 -32.81 9.28
N TYR A 206 21.97 -32.36 8.55
CA TYR A 206 21.84 -31.24 7.63
C TYR A 206 20.95 -31.54 6.41
N ASN A 207 20.61 -32.81 6.13
CA ASN A 207 19.71 -33.18 5.03
C ASN A 207 18.23 -32.96 5.34
N LYS A 208 17.86 -32.83 6.63
CA LYS A 208 16.47 -32.52 7.02
C LYS A 208 16.03 -31.12 6.60
N ILE A 209 16.98 -30.24 6.28
CA ILE A 209 16.73 -28.91 5.74
C ILE A 209 16.88 -28.98 4.21
N ASN A 210 15.77 -28.83 3.49
CA ASN A 210 15.82 -28.77 2.03
C ASN A 210 16.26 -27.37 1.57
N PHE A 211 17.57 -27.14 1.57
CA PHE A 211 18.16 -25.86 1.13
C PHE A 211 17.81 -25.50 -0.31
N LYS A 212 17.61 -26.50 -1.18
CA LYS A 212 17.15 -26.25 -2.55
C LYS A 212 15.76 -25.62 -2.55
N VAL A 213 14.81 -26.20 -1.82
CA VAL A 213 13.45 -25.62 -1.69
C VAL A 213 13.48 -24.21 -1.09
N ILE A 214 14.31 -23.97 -0.07
CA ILE A 214 14.46 -22.65 0.52
C ILE A 214 15.04 -21.65 -0.49
N ASN A 215 16.09 -22.03 -1.21
CA ASN A 215 16.73 -21.16 -2.20
C ASN A 215 15.79 -20.86 -3.38
N ASP A 216 15.13 -21.88 -3.92
CA ASP A 216 14.17 -21.76 -5.02
C ASP A 216 12.99 -20.86 -4.58
N TYR A 217 12.50 -20.99 -3.35
CA TYR A 217 11.46 -20.13 -2.79
C TYR A 217 11.94 -18.69 -2.55
N VAL A 218 13.12 -18.49 -1.96
CA VAL A 218 13.69 -17.15 -1.75
C VAL A 218 13.91 -16.46 -3.10
N GLN A 219 14.35 -17.21 -4.11
CA GLN A 219 14.47 -16.72 -5.47
C GLN A 219 13.10 -16.32 -6.03
N SER A 220 12.08 -17.18 -5.96
CA SER A 220 10.74 -16.86 -6.49
C SER A 220 10.09 -15.67 -5.78
N ILE A 221 10.26 -15.53 -4.46
CA ILE A 221 9.78 -14.36 -3.70
C ILE A 221 10.52 -13.08 -4.09
N ARG A 222 11.84 -13.16 -4.34
CA ARG A 222 12.59 -12.02 -4.85
C ARG A 222 12.12 -11.63 -6.24
N GLU A 223 11.98 -12.59 -7.14
CA GLU A 223 11.46 -12.37 -8.49
C GLU A 223 10.07 -11.72 -8.43
N ALA A 224 9.14 -12.26 -7.65
CA ALA A 224 7.81 -11.69 -7.45
C ALA A 224 7.83 -10.29 -6.78
N ARG A 225 8.81 -10.00 -5.92
CA ARG A 225 8.99 -8.69 -5.28
C ARG A 225 9.52 -7.64 -6.26
N PHE A 226 10.29 -8.06 -7.26
CA PHE A 226 10.87 -7.19 -8.29
C PHE A 226 10.09 -7.17 -9.60
N ASP A 227 9.10 -8.04 -9.76
CA ASP A 227 8.18 -8.02 -10.89
C ASP A 227 7.44 -6.66 -10.99
N GLY A 228 7.69 -5.96 -12.09
CA GLY A 228 7.33 -4.56 -12.29
C GLY A 228 8.19 -3.57 -11.49
N TYR A 229 7.94 -3.48 -10.18
CA TYR A 229 8.69 -2.58 -9.28
C TYR A 229 8.65 -3.03 -7.82
N TYR A 230 9.72 -2.71 -7.09
CA TYR A 230 9.87 -2.99 -5.65
C TYR A 230 8.88 -2.18 -4.79
N GLY A 231 8.47 -2.73 -3.64
CA GLY A 231 7.64 -2.01 -2.65
C GLY A 231 6.17 -1.97 -3.06
N GLY A 232 5.40 -0.99 -2.56
CA GLY A 232 3.96 -0.91 -2.74
C GLY A 232 3.14 -1.69 -1.69
N VAL A 233 1.82 -1.54 -1.74
CA VAL A 233 0.85 -2.20 -0.86
C VAL A 233 -0.34 -2.72 -1.67
N HIS A 234 -1.13 -3.61 -1.07
CA HIS A 234 -2.34 -4.20 -1.66
C HIS A 234 -3.56 -3.85 -0.81
N PRO A 235 -4.02 -2.58 -0.83
CA PRO A 235 -5.23 -2.20 -0.11
C PRO A 235 -6.44 -2.91 -0.72
N ALA A 236 -7.45 -3.19 0.10
CA ALA A 236 -8.73 -3.70 -0.39
C ALA A 236 -9.33 -2.69 -1.36
N GLU A 237 -9.67 -3.14 -2.57
CA GLU A 237 -10.01 -2.25 -3.68
C GLU A 237 -11.34 -1.53 -3.46
N ARG A 238 -12.34 -2.24 -2.92
CA ARG A 238 -13.67 -1.71 -2.60
C ARG A 238 -14.35 -1.01 -3.79
N LYS A 239 -14.03 -1.39 -5.03
CA LYS A 239 -14.57 -0.77 -6.26
C LYS A 239 -16.00 -1.20 -6.57
N GLU A 240 -16.48 -2.29 -5.95
CA GLU A 240 -17.82 -2.84 -6.08
C GLU A 240 -18.96 -1.85 -5.77
N PHE A 241 -18.67 -0.77 -5.03
CA PHE A 241 -19.65 0.29 -4.77
C PHE A 241 -20.08 1.05 -6.02
N ALA A 242 -19.17 1.25 -6.99
CA ALA A 242 -19.41 2.15 -8.11
C ALA A 242 -18.98 1.60 -9.49
N GLU A 243 -18.21 0.51 -9.56
CA GLU A 243 -17.71 -0.03 -10.83
C GLU A 243 -18.83 -0.45 -11.80
N GLY A 244 -19.92 -1.00 -11.25
CA GLY A 244 -21.12 -1.36 -12.01
C GLY A 244 -22.02 -0.17 -12.39
N CYS A 245 -21.72 1.03 -11.90
CA CYS A 245 -22.50 2.23 -12.20
C CYS A 245 -21.97 2.90 -13.47
N ALA A 246 -22.78 2.90 -14.52
CA ALA A 246 -22.51 3.63 -15.76
C ALA A 246 -22.35 5.13 -15.53
N LEU A 247 -21.60 5.78 -16.43
CA LEU A 247 -21.38 7.21 -16.39
C LEU A 247 -22.70 7.96 -16.61
N ALA A 248 -23.06 8.83 -15.66
CA ALA A 248 -24.26 9.66 -15.75
C ALA A 248 -23.88 11.15 -15.86
N LYS A 249 -24.65 11.94 -16.60
CA LYS A 249 -24.51 13.40 -16.56
C LYS A 249 -25.08 13.92 -15.24
N PHE A 250 -24.29 14.72 -14.52
CA PHE A 250 -24.77 15.39 -13.31
C PHE A 250 -25.76 16.52 -13.68
N PRO A 251 -26.78 16.81 -12.85
CA PRO A 251 -27.67 17.93 -13.09
C PRO A 251 -26.94 19.27 -13.22
N GLU A 252 -27.47 20.17 -14.04
CA GLU A 252 -26.92 21.52 -14.20
C GLU A 252 -26.98 22.28 -12.84
N PRO A 253 -25.83 22.72 -12.31
CA PRO A 253 -25.79 23.43 -11.02
C PRO A 253 -26.40 24.83 -11.17
N ASP A 254 -27.04 25.34 -10.12
CA ASP A 254 -27.57 26.72 -10.12
C ASP A 254 -26.46 27.78 -10.03
N GLU A 255 -25.33 27.42 -9.42
CA GLU A 255 -24.15 28.26 -9.26
C GLU A 255 -22.89 27.40 -9.30
N VAL A 256 -21.83 27.93 -9.90
CA VAL A 256 -20.49 27.33 -9.84
C VAL A 256 -19.50 28.30 -9.22
N VAL A 257 -18.58 27.76 -8.42
CA VAL A 257 -17.45 28.50 -7.85
C VAL A 257 -16.19 27.96 -8.49
N ILE A 258 -15.50 28.75 -9.32
CA ILE A 258 -14.32 28.29 -10.05
C ILE A 258 -13.07 28.99 -9.50
N PRO A 259 -12.27 28.32 -8.66
CA PRO A 259 -11.00 28.86 -8.19
C PRO A 259 -10.04 29.09 -9.35
N MET A 260 -9.20 30.12 -9.25
CA MET A 260 -8.13 30.38 -10.21
C MET A 260 -6.91 29.46 -10.04
N GLY A 261 -6.79 28.84 -8.87
CA GLY A 261 -5.87 27.72 -8.66
C GLY A 261 -6.49 26.42 -9.19
N GLN A 262 -6.28 26.08 -10.46
CA GLN A 262 -6.72 24.79 -11.04
C GLN A 262 -5.55 23.86 -11.40
N HIS A 263 -4.34 24.24 -11.01
CA HIS A 263 -3.08 23.56 -11.32
C HIS A 263 -2.02 23.85 -10.25
N ILE A 264 -0.94 23.06 -10.24
CA ILE A 264 0.16 23.17 -9.26
C ILE A 264 0.96 24.49 -9.33
N GLY A 265 0.95 25.16 -10.47
CA GLY A 265 1.72 26.40 -10.63
C GLY A 265 0.95 27.66 -10.21
N ALA A 266 1.43 28.82 -10.65
CA ALA A 266 0.90 30.11 -10.20
C ALA A 266 -0.57 30.29 -10.64
N PRO A 267 -1.51 30.60 -9.70
CA PRO A 267 -2.93 30.76 -9.99
C PRO A 267 -3.20 31.70 -11.16
N ALA A 268 -4.23 31.41 -11.95
CA ALA A 268 -4.65 32.27 -13.04
C ALA A 268 -5.11 33.65 -12.55
N ASN A 269 -4.99 34.68 -13.40
CA ASN A 269 -5.52 36.01 -13.10
C ASN A 269 -6.95 36.11 -13.63
N PRO A 270 -7.96 36.40 -12.79
CA PRO A 270 -9.32 36.63 -13.27
C PRO A 270 -9.37 37.75 -14.31
N VAL A 271 -10.10 37.52 -15.41
CA VAL A 271 -10.30 38.52 -16.49
C VAL A 271 -11.75 38.97 -16.64
N VAL A 272 -12.59 38.56 -15.72
CA VAL A 272 -14.00 38.96 -15.62
C VAL A 272 -14.24 39.66 -14.28
N LYS A 273 -15.34 40.39 -14.17
CA LYS A 273 -15.78 41.07 -12.95
C LYS A 273 -17.26 40.79 -12.66
N ALA A 274 -17.68 41.07 -11.42
CA ALA A 274 -19.08 40.97 -11.03
C ALA A 274 -19.99 41.78 -11.98
N GLY A 275 -21.09 41.18 -12.42
CA GLY A 275 -22.03 41.72 -13.39
C GLY A 275 -21.79 41.31 -14.84
N ASP A 276 -20.61 40.79 -15.18
CA ASP A 276 -20.34 40.31 -16.54
C ASP A 276 -21.19 39.07 -16.86
N HIS A 277 -21.65 38.98 -18.11
CA HIS A 277 -22.24 37.75 -18.64
C HIS A 277 -21.15 36.92 -19.31
N VAL A 278 -21.12 35.62 -19.02
CA VAL A 278 -20.13 34.67 -19.54
C VAL A 278 -20.81 33.50 -20.24
N LYS A 279 -20.15 32.97 -21.25
CA LYS A 279 -20.59 31.79 -22.01
C LYS A 279 -19.81 30.53 -21.62
N VAL A 280 -20.37 29.36 -21.90
CA VAL A 280 -19.69 28.07 -21.69
C VAL A 280 -18.41 28.03 -22.52
N GLY A 281 -17.29 27.72 -21.87
CA GLY A 281 -15.97 27.68 -22.50
C GLY A 281 -15.29 29.04 -22.69
N GLN A 282 -15.90 30.14 -22.23
CA GLN A 282 -15.24 31.44 -22.24
C GLN A 282 -14.10 31.47 -21.20
N ILE A 283 -12.95 32.04 -21.58
CA ILE A 283 -11.85 32.30 -20.63
C ILE A 283 -12.33 33.29 -19.57
N ILE A 284 -12.18 32.91 -18.30
CA ILE A 284 -12.47 33.72 -17.12
C ILE A 284 -11.22 33.96 -16.27
N GLY A 285 -10.14 33.23 -16.52
CA GLY A 285 -8.83 33.46 -15.91
C GLY A 285 -7.69 33.17 -16.88
N GLU A 286 -6.77 34.11 -17.02
CA GLU A 286 -5.58 33.98 -17.86
C GLU A 286 -4.41 33.34 -17.10
N ALA A 287 -3.62 32.51 -17.77
CA ALA A 287 -2.47 31.83 -17.17
C ALA A 287 -1.42 32.84 -16.68
N ALA A 288 -0.94 32.67 -15.45
CA ALA A 288 0.07 33.54 -14.83
C ALA A 288 1.45 32.87 -14.84
N GLY A 289 2.18 32.96 -15.96
CA GLY A 289 3.54 32.43 -16.10
C GLY A 289 3.62 31.01 -16.68
N PHE A 290 4.83 30.44 -16.68
CA PHE A 290 5.13 29.21 -17.45
C PHE A 290 4.46 27.95 -16.94
N ILE A 291 4.38 27.76 -15.61
CA ILE A 291 3.59 26.67 -15.02
C ILE A 291 2.27 27.30 -14.58
N SER A 292 1.34 27.43 -15.52
CA SER A 292 -0.03 27.92 -15.31
C SER A 292 -0.87 27.54 -16.54
N ALA A 293 -2.20 27.51 -16.41
CA ALA A 293 -3.11 27.22 -17.52
C ALA A 293 -4.37 28.10 -17.44
N PRO A 294 -4.97 28.48 -18.60
CA PRO A 294 -6.21 29.22 -18.62
C PRO A 294 -7.36 28.52 -17.89
N VAL A 295 -8.25 29.32 -17.30
CA VAL A 295 -9.46 28.88 -16.60
C VAL A 295 -10.67 29.36 -17.38
N HIS A 296 -11.63 28.46 -17.58
CA HIS A 296 -12.80 28.69 -18.41
C HIS A 296 -14.09 28.59 -17.59
N SER A 297 -15.11 29.33 -17.99
CA SER A 297 -16.46 29.16 -17.44
C SER A 297 -17.03 27.80 -17.85
N SER A 298 -17.49 27.03 -16.87
CA SER A 298 -18.14 25.73 -17.12
C SER A 298 -19.62 25.84 -17.47
N VAL A 299 -20.22 27.01 -17.24
CA VAL A 299 -21.64 27.32 -17.46
C VAL A 299 -21.79 28.64 -18.22
N SER A 300 -22.97 28.90 -18.78
CA SER A 300 -23.37 30.24 -19.21
C SER A 300 -24.12 30.94 -18.08
N GLY A 301 -23.98 32.26 -17.96
CA GLY A 301 -24.68 33.01 -16.93
C GLY A 301 -23.98 34.28 -16.48
N THR A 302 -24.23 34.70 -15.26
CA THR A 302 -23.75 35.99 -14.74
C THR A 302 -22.72 35.78 -13.64
N VAL A 303 -21.57 36.46 -13.76
CA VAL A 303 -20.56 36.53 -12.71
C VAL A 303 -21.15 37.31 -11.54
N VAL A 304 -21.35 36.61 -10.42
CA VAL A 304 -21.92 37.19 -9.20
C VAL A 304 -20.84 37.87 -8.37
N ALA A 305 -19.66 37.25 -8.29
CA ALA A 305 -18.53 37.74 -7.51
C ALA A 305 -17.20 37.25 -8.06
N VAL A 306 -16.13 37.99 -7.77
CA VAL A 306 -14.74 37.56 -7.93
C VAL A 306 -14.06 37.81 -6.59
N GLU A 307 -13.95 36.75 -5.78
CA GLU A 307 -13.60 36.87 -4.36
C GLU A 307 -12.86 35.62 -3.84
N PRO A 308 -12.16 35.72 -2.70
CA PRO A 308 -11.57 34.56 -2.05
C PRO A 308 -12.64 33.55 -1.62
N ARG A 309 -12.43 32.26 -1.95
CA ARG A 309 -13.25 31.13 -1.50
C ARG A 309 -12.36 29.97 -1.06
N LEU A 310 -12.86 29.13 -0.17
CA LEU A 310 -12.10 27.98 0.33
C LEU A 310 -11.71 27.03 -0.81
N HIS A 311 -10.40 26.77 -0.94
CA HIS A 311 -9.87 25.86 -1.94
C HIS A 311 -9.71 24.45 -1.35
N PRO A 312 -10.34 23.41 -1.93
CA PRO A 312 -10.46 22.08 -1.32
C PRO A 312 -9.14 21.35 -1.06
N ILE A 313 -8.13 21.60 -1.90
CA ILE A 313 -6.81 20.96 -1.81
C ILE A 313 -5.81 21.79 -0.99
N GLN A 314 -5.91 23.12 -1.02
CA GLN A 314 -4.96 24.00 -0.33
C GLN A 314 -5.35 24.19 1.14
N GLY A 315 -6.63 24.05 1.46
CA GLY A 315 -7.17 24.28 2.81
C GLY A 315 -7.20 25.75 3.22
N THR A 316 -6.96 26.66 2.27
CA THR A 316 -6.96 28.12 2.46
C THR A 316 -7.86 28.78 1.43
N GLU A 317 -8.19 30.05 1.65
CA GLU A 317 -8.91 30.83 0.65
C GLU A 317 -8.04 31.10 -0.58
N ALA A 318 -8.65 31.01 -1.76
CA ALA A 318 -8.05 31.36 -3.03
C ALA A 318 -9.05 32.16 -3.87
N MET A 319 -8.55 33.08 -4.70
CA MET A 319 -9.41 33.84 -5.61
C MET A 319 -10.21 32.91 -6.52
N ALA A 320 -11.52 33.12 -6.57
CA ALA A 320 -12.46 32.35 -7.37
C ALA A 320 -13.45 33.28 -8.08
N VAL A 321 -13.96 32.80 -9.22
CA VAL A 321 -15.06 33.43 -9.95
C VAL A 321 -16.33 32.66 -9.62
N VAL A 322 -17.35 33.36 -9.10
CA VAL A 322 -18.66 32.79 -8.75
C VAL A 322 -19.63 33.14 -9.86
N ILE A 323 -20.27 32.13 -10.46
CA ILE A 323 -21.12 32.30 -11.64
C ILE A 323 -22.48 31.67 -11.38
N ARG A 324 -23.54 32.48 -11.44
CA ARG A 324 -24.91 31.99 -11.43
C ARG A 324 -25.25 31.46 -12.81
N ASN A 325 -25.59 30.18 -12.89
CA ASN A 325 -25.91 29.49 -14.13
C ASN A 325 -27.30 29.91 -14.62
N ASP A 326 -27.41 30.32 -15.89
CA ASP A 326 -28.70 30.62 -16.52
C ASP A 326 -29.34 29.40 -17.21
N LYS A 327 -28.64 28.26 -17.21
CA LYS A 327 -29.03 26.96 -17.79
C LYS A 327 -29.28 27.00 -19.30
N LYS A 328 -28.86 28.07 -19.98
CA LYS A 328 -28.98 28.18 -21.44
C LYS A 328 -27.89 27.42 -22.19
N ASN A 329 -26.76 27.17 -21.52
CA ASN A 329 -25.59 26.53 -22.10
C ASN A 329 -25.12 27.19 -23.41
N GLU A 330 -25.18 28.53 -23.47
CA GLU A 330 -24.69 29.26 -24.63
C GLU A 330 -23.17 29.12 -24.74
N LEU A 331 -22.68 28.63 -25.88
CA LEU A 331 -21.26 28.38 -26.12
C LEU A 331 -20.52 29.68 -26.46
N ALA A 332 -19.29 29.81 -25.98
CA ALA A 332 -18.40 30.88 -26.42
C ALA A 332 -18.07 30.71 -27.91
N ASP A 333 -17.92 31.82 -28.62
CA ASP A 333 -17.62 31.81 -30.06
C ASP A 333 -16.27 31.12 -30.36
N THR A 334 -15.40 30.93 -29.37
CA THR A 334 -14.14 30.20 -29.51
C THR A 334 -14.30 28.68 -29.52
N VAL A 335 -15.44 28.15 -29.07
CA VAL A 335 -15.70 26.70 -29.00
C VAL A 335 -16.09 26.19 -30.39
N LYS A 336 -15.08 25.85 -31.20
CA LYS A 336 -15.25 25.29 -32.54
C LYS A 336 -14.25 24.16 -32.80
N PRO A 337 -14.60 23.15 -33.59
CA PRO A 337 -13.65 22.10 -34.02
C PRO A 337 -12.39 22.69 -34.67
N HIS A 338 -11.23 22.12 -34.36
CA HIS A 338 -9.94 22.51 -34.95
C HIS A 338 -9.60 21.72 -36.23
N GLY A 339 -10.52 20.89 -36.72
CA GLY A 339 -10.35 20.06 -37.91
C GLY A 339 -9.75 18.68 -37.60
N ASP A 340 -9.29 18.01 -38.65
CA ASP A 340 -8.77 16.64 -38.56
C ASP A 340 -7.35 16.61 -37.99
N LEU A 341 -7.07 15.62 -37.13
CA LEU A 341 -5.76 15.45 -36.51
C LEU A 341 -4.62 15.36 -37.54
N ALA A 342 -4.88 14.80 -38.73
CA ALA A 342 -3.92 14.70 -39.81
C ALA A 342 -3.39 16.08 -40.27
N GLY A 343 -4.24 17.11 -40.28
CA GLY A 343 -3.89 18.46 -40.72
C GLY A 343 -3.19 19.32 -39.66
N LEU A 344 -3.23 18.91 -38.39
CA LEU A 344 -2.58 19.63 -37.29
C LEU A 344 -1.12 19.23 -37.14
N ASN A 345 -0.21 20.19 -36.98
CA ASN A 345 1.17 19.90 -36.59
C ASN A 345 1.31 19.81 -35.06
N ALA A 346 2.53 19.50 -34.58
CA ALA A 346 2.79 19.36 -33.15
C ALA A 346 2.51 20.65 -32.35
N ASP A 347 2.94 21.80 -32.85
CA ASP A 347 2.71 23.09 -32.18
C ASP A 347 1.22 23.46 -32.17
N ASP A 348 0.46 23.13 -33.22
CA ASP A 348 -1.00 23.34 -33.25
C ASP A 348 -1.67 22.56 -32.11
N ILE A 349 -1.34 21.28 -31.95
CA ILE A 349 -1.87 20.43 -30.88
C ILE A 349 -1.50 21.01 -29.51
N ILE A 350 -0.22 21.37 -29.31
CA ILE A 350 0.25 21.93 -28.03
C ILE A 350 -0.47 23.24 -27.70
N ASN A 351 -0.69 24.12 -28.69
CA ASN A 351 -1.40 25.37 -28.52
C ASN A 351 -2.88 25.14 -28.20
N ILE A 352 -3.57 24.22 -28.90
CA ILE A 352 -4.96 23.82 -28.58
C ILE A 352 -5.05 23.33 -27.13
N VAL A 353 -4.14 22.45 -26.70
CA VAL A 353 -4.12 21.90 -25.33
C VAL A 353 -3.87 22.99 -24.29
N ARG A 354 -2.97 23.95 -24.60
CA ARG A 354 -2.70 25.11 -23.74
C ARG A 354 -3.94 25.99 -23.62
N ASP A 355 -4.52 26.39 -24.74
CA ASP A 355 -5.61 27.35 -24.81
C ASP A 355 -6.90 26.77 -24.23
N ALA A 356 -7.12 25.46 -24.39
CA ALA A 356 -8.20 24.71 -23.73
C ALA A 356 -8.02 24.58 -22.20
N GLY A 357 -6.88 25.01 -21.65
CA GLY A 357 -6.59 24.98 -20.22
C GLY A 357 -6.51 23.56 -19.65
N ILE A 358 -6.04 22.59 -20.44
CA ILE A 358 -5.96 21.19 -20.02
C ILE A 358 -4.81 21.01 -19.04
N VAL A 359 -5.12 20.35 -17.92
CA VAL A 359 -4.17 19.99 -16.87
C VAL A 359 -4.19 18.47 -16.67
N GLY A 360 -3.12 17.91 -16.12
CA GLY A 360 -3.03 16.48 -15.84
C GLY A 360 -4.05 16.06 -14.77
N MET A 361 -5.03 15.25 -15.16
CA MET A 361 -6.16 14.85 -14.32
C MET A 361 -5.95 13.61 -13.45
N GLY A 362 -4.74 13.04 -13.45
CA GLY A 362 -4.35 11.92 -12.59
C GLY A 362 -3.80 12.34 -11.22
N GLY A 363 -3.95 13.60 -10.81
CA GLY A 363 -3.42 14.09 -9.53
C GLY A 363 -3.17 15.59 -9.53
N ALA A 364 -1.91 16.02 -9.38
CA ALA A 364 -1.49 17.39 -9.05
C ALA A 364 -1.89 18.52 -10.03
N GLY A 365 -2.59 18.25 -11.14
CA GLY A 365 -3.04 19.29 -12.06
C GLY A 365 -1.88 19.99 -12.78
N PHE A 366 -0.85 19.27 -13.20
CA PHE A 366 0.26 19.89 -13.95
C PHE A 366 -0.19 20.26 -15.37
N PRO A 367 0.06 21.49 -15.87
CA PRO A 367 -0.38 21.90 -17.21
C PRO A 367 0.08 20.94 -18.31
N THR A 368 -0.86 20.40 -19.08
CA THR A 368 -0.57 19.29 -20.00
C THR A 368 0.32 19.73 -21.16
N TYR A 369 0.11 20.94 -21.69
CA TYR A 369 0.94 21.48 -22.78
C TYR A 369 2.44 21.52 -22.45
N VAL A 370 2.79 21.73 -21.16
CA VAL A 370 4.18 21.72 -20.70
C VAL A 370 4.78 20.31 -20.80
N LYS A 371 3.98 19.27 -20.52
CA LYS A 371 4.42 17.86 -20.70
C LYS A 371 4.58 17.49 -22.17
N LEU A 372 3.79 18.11 -23.05
CA LEU A 372 3.81 17.87 -24.50
C LEU A 372 4.91 18.64 -25.23
N LYS A 373 5.66 19.51 -24.55
CA LYS A 373 6.83 20.19 -25.10
C LYS A 373 8.11 19.77 -24.36
N PRO A 374 8.48 18.48 -24.41
CA PRO A 374 9.67 18.01 -23.73
C PRO A 374 10.91 18.63 -24.40
N GLY A 375 11.86 19.10 -23.60
CA GLY A 375 13.17 19.56 -24.10
C GLY A 375 14.10 18.41 -24.55
N LYS A 376 13.56 17.19 -24.70
CA LYS A 376 14.30 15.94 -24.94
C LYS A 376 13.47 15.04 -25.86
N PRO A 377 14.11 14.19 -26.69
CA PRO A 377 13.41 13.21 -27.52
C PRO A 377 12.57 12.24 -26.67
N ILE A 378 11.38 11.89 -27.18
CA ILE A 378 10.48 10.93 -26.55
C ILE A 378 10.31 9.74 -27.49
N ASP A 379 10.46 8.53 -26.96
CA ASP A 379 10.25 7.29 -27.72
C ASP A 379 8.94 6.56 -27.31
N ALA A 380 8.37 6.91 -26.15
CA ALA A 380 7.19 6.24 -25.61
C ALA A 380 6.20 7.21 -24.94
N VAL A 381 4.91 7.05 -25.26
CA VAL A 381 3.80 7.70 -24.54
C VAL A 381 2.99 6.64 -23.79
N LEU A 382 2.76 6.84 -22.50
CA LEU A 382 1.97 5.94 -21.66
C LEU A 382 0.69 6.64 -21.21
N ILE A 383 -0.46 6.05 -21.55
CA ILE A 383 -1.74 6.34 -20.91
C ILE A 383 -1.83 5.53 -19.63
N ASN A 384 -1.80 6.23 -18.51
CA ASN A 384 -2.05 5.69 -17.18
C ASN A 384 -3.55 5.44 -16.99
N ALA A 385 -3.93 4.18 -17.17
CA ALA A 385 -5.26 3.64 -17.00
C ALA A 385 -5.36 2.68 -15.79
N CYS A 386 -4.41 2.79 -14.85
CA CYS A 386 -4.38 1.90 -13.68
C CYS A 386 -5.50 2.21 -12.69
N GLU A 387 -5.72 3.48 -12.34
CA GLU A 387 -6.66 3.90 -11.29
C GLU A 387 -6.50 3.07 -9.99
N CYS A 388 -5.26 3.02 -9.50
CA CYS A 388 -4.87 2.14 -8.39
C CYS A 388 -5.33 2.63 -7.00
N GLU A 389 -5.93 3.82 -6.90
CA GLU A 389 -6.59 4.26 -5.66
C GLU A 389 -7.83 3.38 -5.41
N PRO A 390 -8.00 2.84 -4.19
CA PRO A 390 -9.23 2.14 -3.83
C PRO A 390 -10.47 3.04 -3.99
N LEU A 391 -11.65 2.42 -4.11
CA LEU A 391 -12.97 3.02 -4.30
C LEU A 391 -13.19 3.73 -5.65
N LEU A 392 -12.17 4.34 -6.26
CA LEU A 392 -12.33 5.16 -7.46
C LEU A 392 -12.51 4.31 -8.73
N THR A 393 -13.43 4.73 -9.60
CA THR A 393 -13.78 4.03 -10.86
C THR A 393 -13.99 4.99 -12.04
N ALA A 394 -13.61 6.26 -11.87
CA ALA A 394 -13.84 7.34 -12.84
C ALA A 394 -13.11 7.07 -14.16
N ASP A 395 -11.82 6.75 -14.08
CA ASP A 395 -11.02 6.45 -15.28
C ASP A 395 -11.42 5.11 -15.88
N HIS A 396 -11.82 4.11 -15.07
CA HIS A 396 -12.40 2.86 -15.56
C HIS A 396 -13.66 3.11 -16.41
N ARG A 397 -14.60 3.93 -15.94
CA ARG A 397 -15.80 4.29 -16.73
C ARG A 397 -15.46 5.08 -17.99
N VAL A 398 -14.48 5.98 -17.94
CA VAL A 398 -14.02 6.69 -19.15
C VAL A 398 -13.45 5.72 -20.19
N LEU A 399 -12.68 4.70 -19.78
CA LEU A 399 -12.20 3.67 -20.71
C LEU A 399 -13.34 2.89 -21.36
N LEU A 400 -14.36 2.52 -20.60
CA LEU A 400 -15.47 1.71 -21.12
C LEU A 400 -16.38 2.51 -22.06
N GLU A 401 -16.64 3.77 -21.75
CA GLU A 401 -17.70 4.55 -22.39
C GLU A 401 -17.17 5.61 -23.36
N GLN A 402 -15.87 5.92 -23.32
CA GLN A 402 -15.22 6.96 -24.11
C GLN A 402 -13.88 6.47 -24.69
N ALA A 403 -13.79 5.16 -25.00
CA ALA A 403 -12.59 4.51 -25.49
C ALA A 403 -12.01 5.17 -26.75
N ASP A 404 -12.87 5.53 -27.71
CA ASP A 404 -12.45 6.11 -28.99
C ASP A 404 -11.83 7.51 -28.80
N GLU A 405 -12.39 8.30 -27.88
CA GLU A 405 -11.84 9.60 -27.50
C GLU A 405 -10.49 9.47 -26.79
N VAL A 406 -10.33 8.45 -25.94
CA VAL A 406 -9.04 8.17 -25.27
C VAL A 406 -7.97 7.76 -26.29
N ILE A 407 -8.30 6.88 -27.24
CA ILE A 407 -7.38 6.45 -28.30
C ILE A 407 -7.01 7.63 -29.20
N PHE A 408 -7.98 8.45 -29.60
CA PHE A 408 -7.72 9.68 -30.37
C PHE A 408 -6.79 10.63 -29.60
N GLY A 409 -7.04 10.80 -28.30
CA GLY A 409 -6.19 11.60 -27.42
C GLY A 409 -4.75 11.09 -27.37
N LEU A 410 -4.55 9.77 -27.29
CA LEU A 410 -3.23 9.16 -27.37
C LEU A 410 -2.55 9.42 -28.71
N GLN A 411 -3.26 9.27 -29.83
CA GLN A 411 -2.73 9.58 -31.16
C GLN A 411 -2.30 11.05 -31.28
N ALA A 412 -3.09 11.97 -30.72
CA ALA A 412 -2.74 13.39 -30.68
C ALA A 412 -1.49 13.66 -29.83
N ILE A 413 -1.36 12.99 -28.68
CA ILE A 413 -0.15 13.09 -27.84
C ILE A 413 1.08 12.55 -28.58
N LEU A 414 0.98 11.37 -29.21
CA LEU A 414 2.06 10.77 -30.01
C LEU A 414 2.56 11.73 -31.10
N LYS A 415 1.63 12.37 -31.81
CA LYS A 415 1.96 13.37 -32.84
C LYS A 415 2.58 14.64 -32.26
N ALA A 416 2.10 15.12 -31.11
CA ALA A 416 2.61 16.32 -30.46
C ALA A 416 4.06 16.18 -29.98
N VAL A 417 4.44 14.98 -29.52
CA VAL A 417 5.79 14.73 -28.97
C VAL A 417 6.70 13.94 -29.93
N ASP A 418 6.22 13.67 -31.14
CA ASP A 418 6.90 12.88 -32.18
C ASP A 418 7.38 11.50 -31.67
N ALA A 419 6.54 10.83 -30.89
CA ALA A 419 6.86 9.52 -30.33
C ALA A 419 6.36 8.38 -31.22
N PRO A 420 7.19 7.34 -31.47
CA PRO A 420 6.84 6.22 -32.34
C PRO A 420 5.90 5.19 -31.68
N LYS A 421 5.78 5.13 -30.35
CA LYS A 421 5.03 4.08 -29.65
C LYS A 421 4.18 4.62 -28.50
N GLY A 422 2.93 4.18 -28.44
CA GLY A 422 1.98 4.44 -27.37
C GLY A 422 1.61 3.18 -26.60
N TYR A 423 1.40 3.31 -25.29
CA TYR A 423 0.97 2.23 -24.42
C TYR A 423 -0.27 2.67 -23.61
N ILE A 424 -1.26 1.80 -23.49
CA ILE A 424 -2.41 1.99 -22.59
C ILE A 424 -2.27 0.96 -21.47
N VAL A 425 -1.97 1.44 -20.26
CA VAL A 425 -1.56 0.56 -19.15
C VAL A 425 -2.72 0.38 -18.19
N ILE A 426 -3.30 -0.81 -18.16
CA ILE A 426 -4.52 -1.13 -17.40
C ILE A 426 -4.18 -2.20 -16.36
N GLU A 427 -4.70 -2.08 -15.14
CA GLU A 427 -4.53 -3.10 -14.11
C GLU A 427 -5.41 -4.34 -14.38
N ASP A 428 -4.93 -5.53 -13.97
CA ASP A 428 -5.59 -6.84 -14.19
C ASP A 428 -6.94 -7.01 -13.48
N ASN A 429 -7.30 -6.09 -12.57
CA ASN A 429 -8.63 -5.99 -11.97
C ASN A 429 -9.72 -5.43 -12.91
N LYS A 430 -9.37 -4.96 -14.12
CA LYS A 430 -10.33 -4.39 -15.10
C LYS A 430 -10.35 -5.20 -16.41
N PRO A 431 -10.74 -6.49 -16.37
CA PRO A 431 -10.69 -7.35 -17.55
C PRO A 431 -11.57 -6.85 -18.71
N ASP A 432 -12.69 -6.21 -18.40
CA ASP A 432 -13.61 -5.60 -19.37
C ASP A 432 -12.96 -4.44 -20.14
N ALA A 433 -12.22 -3.56 -19.46
CA ALA A 433 -11.49 -2.47 -20.07
C ALA A 433 -10.30 -2.98 -20.89
N ILE A 434 -9.62 -4.03 -20.42
CA ILE A 434 -8.53 -4.67 -21.17
C ILE A 434 -9.07 -5.25 -22.48
N GLU A 435 -10.16 -6.02 -22.42
CA GLU A 435 -10.79 -6.62 -23.60
C GLU A 435 -11.22 -5.55 -24.61
N LEU A 436 -11.97 -4.54 -24.15
CA LEU A 436 -12.47 -3.46 -25.01
C LEU A 436 -11.33 -2.67 -25.67
N MET A 437 -10.34 -2.22 -24.88
CA MET A 437 -9.25 -1.40 -25.40
C MET A 437 -8.38 -2.22 -26.36
N THR A 438 -8.14 -3.50 -26.06
CA THR A 438 -7.37 -4.38 -26.96
C THR A 438 -8.07 -4.49 -28.30
N ALA A 439 -9.38 -4.78 -28.31
CA ALA A 439 -10.18 -4.86 -29.53
C ALA A 439 -10.20 -3.53 -30.32
N LYS A 440 -10.35 -2.38 -29.64
CA LYS A 440 -10.37 -1.06 -30.30
C LYS A 440 -9.02 -0.60 -30.82
N THR A 441 -7.94 -1.15 -30.28
CA THR A 441 -6.57 -0.88 -30.77
C THR A 441 -6.08 -1.92 -31.78
N GLU A 442 -6.90 -2.91 -32.14
CA GLU A 442 -6.56 -3.89 -33.16
C GLU A 442 -6.28 -3.19 -34.50
N GLY A 443 -5.11 -3.45 -35.09
CA GLY A 443 -4.65 -2.80 -36.32
C GLY A 443 -3.89 -1.48 -36.13
N LEU A 444 -3.80 -0.93 -34.92
CA LEU A 444 -2.95 0.23 -34.61
C LEU A 444 -1.53 -0.24 -34.23
N GLU A 445 -0.65 -0.44 -35.21
CA GLU A 445 0.70 -1.02 -34.98
C GLU A 445 1.54 -0.29 -33.93
N ASN A 446 1.34 1.03 -33.81
CA ASN A 446 2.07 1.90 -32.89
C ASN A 446 1.42 2.06 -31.51
N ILE A 447 0.29 1.40 -31.22
CA ILE A 447 -0.39 1.46 -29.91
C ILE A 447 -0.53 0.05 -29.33
N GLU A 448 -0.28 -0.10 -28.04
CA GLU A 448 -0.34 -1.39 -27.36
C GLU A 448 -1.06 -1.28 -26.01
N VAL A 449 -1.93 -2.24 -25.70
CA VAL A 449 -2.53 -2.38 -24.36
C VAL A 449 -1.63 -3.26 -23.50
N VAL A 450 -1.22 -2.75 -22.35
CA VAL A 450 -0.33 -3.45 -21.41
C VAL A 450 -1.07 -3.73 -20.11
N THR A 451 -1.24 -5.02 -19.80
CA THR A 451 -1.81 -5.44 -18.52
C THR A 451 -0.76 -5.36 -17.41
N ALA A 452 -1.05 -4.56 -16.37
CA ALA A 452 -0.26 -4.44 -15.17
C ALA A 452 -0.91 -5.21 -14.01
N ARG A 453 -0.10 -5.69 -13.07
CA ARG A 453 -0.62 -6.32 -11.86
C ARG A 453 -1.27 -5.27 -10.95
N THR A 454 -2.44 -5.57 -10.41
CA THR A 454 -3.10 -4.68 -9.44
C THR A 454 -2.25 -4.51 -8.19
N LYS A 455 -1.74 -3.28 -8.00
CA LYS A 455 -0.81 -2.97 -6.93
C LYS A 455 -0.77 -1.47 -6.70
N TYR A 456 -0.89 -1.01 -5.46
CA TYR A 456 -0.72 0.41 -5.18
C TYR A 456 0.77 0.72 -4.91
N PRO A 457 1.38 1.77 -5.50
CA PRO A 457 0.83 2.76 -6.40
C PRO A 457 1.28 2.55 -7.88
N GLN A 458 0.72 1.56 -8.58
CA GLN A 458 1.08 1.21 -9.96
C GLN A 458 0.86 2.38 -10.93
N GLY A 459 -0.15 3.22 -10.66
CA GLY A 459 -0.45 4.44 -11.41
C GLY A 459 0.50 5.62 -11.14
N ALA A 460 1.50 5.50 -10.26
CA ALA A 460 2.51 6.55 -10.13
C ALA A 460 3.43 6.54 -11.35
N GLU A 461 3.69 7.72 -11.95
CA GLU A 461 4.38 7.83 -13.25
C GLU A 461 5.73 7.09 -13.29
N LYS A 462 6.53 7.17 -12.22
CA LYS A 462 7.83 6.51 -12.13
C LYS A 462 7.70 4.98 -12.05
N MET A 463 6.65 4.49 -11.40
CA MET A 463 6.37 3.05 -11.27
C MET A 463 5.83 2.49 -12.57
N LEU A 464 4.97 3.25 -13.25
CA LEU A 464 4.43 2.91 -14.55
C LEU A 464 5.54 2.79 -15.61
N ILE A 465 6.45 3.78 -15.67
CA ILE A 465 7.60 3.75 -16.58
C ILE A 465 8.51 2.55 -16.28
N LYS A 466 8.78 2.27 -15.00
CA LYS A 466 9.60 1.12 -14.62
C LYS A 466 8.92 -0.20 -15.02
N ARG A 467 7.60 -0.32 -14.82
CA ARG A 467 6.81 -1.51 -15.16
C ARG A 467 6.76 -1.79 -16.67
N VAL A 468 6.58 -0.76 -17.49
CA VAL A 468 6.36 -0.92 -18.94
C VAL A 468 7.67 -0.88 -19.71
N LEU A 469 8.56 0.05 -19.39
CA LEU A 469 9.78 0.30 -20.16
C LEU A 469 11.05 -0.24 -19.48
N GLY A 470 10.97 -0.69 -18.23
CA GLY A 470 12.16 -1.10 -17.45
C GLY A 470 13.09 0.06 -17.07
N ARG A 471 12.66 1.32 -17.28
CA ARG A 471 13.50 2.52 -17.08
C ARG A 471 13.29 3.13 -15.70
N LYS A 472 14.36 3.64 -15.08
CA LYS A 472 14.31 4.35 -13.79
C LYS A 472 14.48 5.84 -14.01
N VAL A 473 13.45 6.63 -13.68
CA VAL A 473 13.55 8.10 -13.68
C VAL A 473 14.55 8.53 -12.60
N PRO A 474 15.58 9.34 -12.94
CA PRO A 474 16.57 9.76 -11.96
C PRO A 474 15.97 10.65 -10.86
N SER A 475 16.67 10.75 -9.72
CA SER A 475 16.32 11.69 -8.65
C SER A 475 16.29 13.12 -9.20
N GLY A 476 15.26 13.89 -8.83
CA GLY A 476 15.00 15.23 -9.38
C GLY A 476 14.63 15.28 -10.87
N GLY A 477 14.65 14.16 -11.59
CA GLY A 477 14.32 14.08 -13.00
C GLY A 477 12.82 13.91 -13.29
N LEU A 478 12.49 14.08 -14.57
CA LEU A 478 11.16 13.96 -15.16
C LEU A 478 11.05 12.72 -16.05
N PRO A 479 9.85 12.22 -16.36
CA PRO A 479 9.63 11.16 -17.36
C PRO A 479 10.39 11.37 -18.68
N ALA A 480 10.48 12.62 -19.16
CA ALA A 480 11.20 12.97 -20.38
C ALA A 480 12.71 12.68 -20.32
N ASP A 481 13.32 12.59 -19.13
CA ASP A 481 14.73 12.25 -18.96
C ASP A 481 15.04 10.80 -19.32
N VAL A 482 14.00 9.96 -19.41
CA VAL A 482 14.10 8.55 -19.81
C VAL A 482 13.28 8.26 -21.07
N GLY A 483 13.03 9.30 -21.88
CA GLY A 483 12.36 9.17 -23.19
C GLY A 483 10.87 8.87 -23.12
N ALA A 484 10.19 9.23 -22.03
CA ALA A 484 8.78 8.89 -21.81
C ALA A 484 7.89 10.10 -21.50
N VAL A 485 6.64 10.07 -21.96
CA VAL A 485 5.56 10.96 -21.52
C VAL A 485 4.45 10.12 -20.91
N VAL A 486 3.98 10.49 -19.71
CA VAL A 486 2.87 9.80 -19.04
C VAL A 486 1.68 10.76 -18.94
N SER A 487 0.53 10.32 -19.44
CA SER A 487 -0.74 11.07 -19.38
C SER A 487 -1.83 10.19 -18.79
N ASN A 488 -2.82 10.79 -18.13
CA ASN A 488 -3.96 10.05 -17.58
C ASN A 488 -5.07 9.88 -18.64
N VAL A 489 -5.89 8.83 -18.51
CA VAL A 489 -7.02 8.52 -19.41
C VAL A 489 -7.91 9.74 -19.64
N SER A 490 -8.40 10.35 -18.56
CA SER A 490 -9.26 11.53 -18.65
C SER A 490 -8.56 12.69 -19.37
N THR A 491 -7.23 12.81 -19.24
CA THR A 491 -6.44 13.86 -19.90
C THR A 491 -6.37 13.64 -21.41
N ALA A 492 -6.17 12.40 -21.86
CA ALA A 492 -6.23 12.06 -23.29
C ALA A 492 -7.62 12.35 -23.88
N LYS A 493 -8.68 11.96 -23.17
CA LYS A 493 -10.07 12.27 -23.56
C LYS A 493 -10.30 13.78 -23.70
N ALA A 494 -9.82 14.59 -22.75
CA ALA A 494 -9.95 16.05 -22.84
C ALA A 494 -9.20 16.68 -24.01
N ILE A 495 -8.06 16.10 -24.42
CA ILE A 495 -7.35 16.53 -25.64
C ILE A 495 -8.20 16.24 -26.88
N CYS A 496 -8.87 15.09 -26.92
CA CYS A 496 -9.81 14.76 -27.97
C CYS A 496 -10.97 15.77 -28.05
N ASP A 497 -11.60 16.09 -26.92
CA ASP A 497 -12.68 17.09 -26.88
C ASP A 497 -12.22 18.45 -27.40
N ALA A 498 -11.05 18.92 -26.93
CA ALA A 498 -10.50 20.20 -27.34
C ALA A 498 -10.24 20.25 -28.84
N ILE A 499 -9.70 19.19 -29.44
CA ILE A 499 -9.43 19.15 -30.88
C ILE A 499 -10.72 19.01 -31.70
N ARG A 500 -11.56 18.02 -31.38
CA ARG A 500 -12.74 17.66 -32.21
C ARG A 500 -13.88 18.65 -32.07
N THR A 501 -14.00 19.33 -30.94
CA THR A 501 -15.15 20.21 -30.65
C THR A 501 -14.76 21.64 -30.30
N GLY A 502 -13.50 21.89 -29.94
CA GLY A 502 -13.06 23.16 -29.38
C GLY A 502 -13.43 23.34 -27.90
N MET A 503 -14.01 22.32 -27.25
CA MET A 503 -14.45 22.42 -25.87
C MET A 503 -13.25 22.44 -24.92
N PRO A 504 -13.05 23.51 -24.12
CA PRO A 504 -12.00 23.53 -23.11
C PRO A 504 -12.32 22.59 -21.94
N LEU A 505 -11.35 22.38 -21.05
CA LEU A 505 -11.54 21.52 -19.88
C LEU A 505 -12.46 22.18 -18.84
N ILE A 506 -13.76 21.93 -18.98
CA ILE A 506 -14.84 22.46 -18.14
C ILE A 506 -15.64 21.38 -17.40
N GLU A 507 -15.40 20.11 -17.72
CA GLU A 507 -16.07 18.95 -17.13
C GLU A 507 -15.05 17.95 -16.60
N ARG A 508 -15.44 17.24 -15.54
CA ARG A 508 -14.65 16.17 -14.94
C ARG A 508 -15.54 14.98 -14.64
N VAL A 509 -15.06 13.78 -14.96
CA VAL A 509 -15.67 12.54 -14.46
C VAL A 509 -15.25 12.35 -13.00
N VAL A 510 -16.22 12.19 -12.10
CA VAL A 510 -16.01 12.06 -10.66
C VAL A 510 -16.72 10.81 -10.15
N THR A 511 -16.00 9.94 -9.44
CA THR A 511 -16.62 8.86 -8.66
C THR A 511 -17.09 9.40 -7.31
N VAL A 512 -18.36 9.28 -6.98
CA VAL A 512 -18.89 9.58 -5.63
C VAL A 512 -19.20 8.24 -4.96
N THR A 513 -18.49 7.86 -3.91
CA THR A 513 -18.49 6.46 -3.43
C THR A 513 -18.03 6.31 -1.97
N GLY A 514 -17.98 5.09 -1.48
CA GLY A 514 -17.61 4.73 -0.12
C GLY A 514 -18.81 4.26 0.69
N GLU A 515 -18.54 3.56 1.79
CA GLU A 515 -19.56 2.93 2.64
C GLU A 515 -20.54 3.91 3.28
N ARG A 516 -20.18 5.21 3.33
CA ARG A 516 -21.00 6.28 3.90
C ARG A 516 -21.70 7.15 2.85
N ILE A 517 -21.67 6.78 1.56
CA ILE A 517 -22.50 7.39 0.51
C ILE A 517 -23.74 6.53 0.27
N ALA A 518 -24.94 7.14 0.35
CA ALA A 518 -26.19 6.39 0.22
C ALA A 518 -26.41 5.80 -1.18
N LYS A 519 -26.02 6.51 -2.25
CA LYS A 519 -26.13 6.08 -3.65
C LYS A 519 -24.84 6.40 -4.42
N PRO A 520 -23.82 5.53 -4.32
CA PRO A 520 -22.59 5.69 -5.09
C PRO A 520 -22.82 5.73 -6.60
N GLY A 521 -21.91 6.36 -7.33
CA GLY A 521 -21.97 6.41 -8.80
C GLY A 521 -20.84 7.20 -9.45
N ASN A 522 -20.85 7.24 -10.79
CA ASN A 522 -19.88 7.95 -11.61
C ASN A 522 -20.57 9.04 -12.41
N TYR A 523 -20.08 10.28 -12.31
CA TYR A 523 -20.78 11.44 -12.84
C TYR A 523 -19.88 12.34 -13.69
N ILE A 524 -20.39 12.81 -14.83
CA ILE A 524 -19.80 13.94 -15.58
C ILE A 524 -20.28 15.23 -14.92
N VAL A 525 -19.36 15.99 -14.34
CA VAL A 525 -19.65 17.14 -13.48
C VAL A 525 -18.97 18.39 -14.03
N LYS A 526 -19.67 19.53 -14.03
CA LYS A 526 -19.10 20.84 -14.37
C LYS A 526 -18.05 21.23 -13.32
N VAL A 527 -16.88 21.70 -13.76
CA VAL A 527 -15.86 22.28 -12.88
C VAL A 527 -16.48 23.46 -12.13
N GLY A 528 -16.28 23.49 -10.81
CA GLY A 528 -16.86 24.48 -9.91
C GLY A 528 -18.17 24.07 -9.23
N THR A 529 -18.74 22.92 -9.58
CA THR A 529 -19.90 22.35 -8.87
C THR A 529 -19.52 22.03 -7.42
N SER A 530 -20.40 22.31 -6.46
CA SER A 530 -20.16 22.05 -5.03
C SER A 530 -20.10 20.55 -4.70
N VAL A 531 -19.12 20.13 -3.90
CA VAL A 531 -19.04 18.76 -3.36
C VAL A 531 -20.30 18.40 -2.58
N LYS A 532 -20.86 19.35 -1.82
CA LYS A 532 -22.13 19.17 -1.12
C LYS A 532 -23.25 18.77 -2.08
N ALA A 533 -23.35 19.41 -3.24
CA ALA A 533 -24.39 19.11 -4.22
C ALA A 533 -24.26 17.66 -4.76
N LEU A 534 -23.03 17.17 -4.97
CA LEU A 534 -22.79 15.79 -5.37
C LEU A 534 -23.22 14.81 -4.29
N VAL A 535 -22.85 15.08 -3.03
CA VAL A 535 -23.22 14.25 -1.88
C VAL A 535 -24.74 14.22 -1.69
N ASP A 536 -25.40 15.37 -1.73
CA ASP A 536 -26.86 15.49 -1.61
C ASP A 536 -27.57 14.72 -2.74
N TYR A 537 -27.08 14.85 -3.98
CA TYR A 537 -27.62 14.12 -5.13
C TYR A 537 -27.49 12.60 -4.96
N CYS A 538 -26.39 12.15 -4.36
CA CYS A 538 -26.15 10.76 -4.01
C CYS A 538 -26.93 10.30 -2.75
N GLY A 539 -27.92 11.06 -2.29
CA GLY A 539 -28.77 10.70 -1.15
C GLY A 539 -28.19 11.03 0.22
N GLY A 540 -27.11 11.81 0.27
CA GLY A 540 -26.47 12.26 1.51
C GLY A 540 -25.47 11.26 2.09
N LEU A 541 -24.92 11.65 3.25
CA LEU A 541 -24.03 10.81 4.06
C LEU A 541 -24.86 9.90 4.99
N THR A 542 -24.41 8.68 5.19
CA THR A 542 -25.00 7.76 6.18
C THR A 542 -24.08 7.63 7.40
N GLY A 543 -24.67 7.55 8.60
CA GLY A 543 -23.91 7.49 9.87
C GLY A 543 -23.56 8.86 10.45
N ASP A 544 -23.14 8.86 11.72
CA ASP A 544 -22.95 10.09 12.50
C ASP A 544 -21.49 10.59 12.50
N ASP A 545 -20.55 9.72 12.13
CA ASP A 545 -19.11 9.98 12.22
C ASP A 545 -18.40 9.56 10.93
N VAL A 546 -18.33 10.52 10.01
CA VAL A 546 -17.95 10.28 8.61
C VAL A 546 -16.82 11.21 8.22
N THR A 547 -15.77 10.62 7.65
CA THR A 547 -14.70 11.37 6.98
C THR A 547 -14.97 11.43 5.49
N VAL A 548 -15.02 12.64 4.93
CA VAL A 548 -15.12 12.87 3.48
C VAL A 548 -13.75 13.28 2.94
N LYS A 549 -13.31 12.64 1.86
CA LYS A 549 -12.09 13.03 1.12
C LYS A 549 -12.40 13.34 -0.34
N LEU A 550 -11.67 14.31 -0.89
CA LEU A 550 -11.55 14.51 -2.34
C LEU A 550 -10.33 13.75 -2.87
N GLY A 551 -10.55 12.88 -3.85
CA GLY A 551 -9.58 11.89 -4.34
C GLY A 551 -9.79 10.52 -3.70
N GLY A 552 -8.75 9.68 -3.70
CA GLY A 552 -8.80 8.34 -3.12
C GLY A 552 -8.42 8.29 -1.64
N PRO A 553 -8.56 7.14 -0.97
CA PRO A 553 -8.27 7.04 0.47
C PRO A 553 -6.79 7.22 0.80
N MET A 554 -5.87 6.93 -0.14
CA MET A 554 -4.43 6.97 0.10
C MET A 554 -3.86 8.38 -0.02
N MET A 555 -4.16 9.11 -1.10
CA MET A 555 -3.62 10.45 -1.36
C MET A 555 -4.66 11.57 -1.28
N GLY A 556 -5.94 11.26 -1.09
CA GLY A 556 -7.02 12.23 -1.06
C GLY A 556 -6.96 13.19 0.12
N PHE A 557 -7.60 14.35 -0.06
CA PHE A 557 -7.61 15.45 0.90
C PHE A 557 -8.88 15.41 1.72
N ALA A 558 -8.75 15.27 3.04
CA ALA A 558 -9.89 15.36 3.96
C ALA A 558 -10.54 16.74 3.86
N GLN A 559 -11.86 16.77 3.83
CA GLN A 559 -12.65 17.99 3.71
C GLN A 559 -13.26 18.36 5.05
N ALA A 560 -12.98 19.57 5.53
CA ALA A 560 -13.61 20.14 6.72
C ALA A 560 -14.97 20.78 6.42
N ASP A 561 -15.19 21.17 5.15
CA ASP A 561 -16.42 21.74 4.64
C ASP A 561 -16.72 21.12 3.27
N LEU A 562 -17.99 20.80 3.01
CA LEU A 562 -18.46 20.27 1.73
C LEU A 562 -18.85 21.38 0.75
N ASN A 563 -18.94 22.63 1.19
CA ASN A 563 -19.20 23.80 0.33
C ASN A 563 -17.93 24.25 -0.41
N VAL A 564 -17.23 23.29 -1.00
CA VAL A 564 -16.03 23.48 -1.79
C VAL A 564 -16.27 22.98 -3.21
N PRO A 565 -15.62 23.56 -4.22
CA PRO A 565 -15.86 23.19 -5.62
C PRO A 565 -15.10 21.93 -6.06
N ILE A 566 -15.69 21.19 -6.99
CA ILE A 566 -14.99 20.21 -7.83
C ILE A 566 -14.00 20.94 -8.75
N LEU A 567 -12.75 20.50 -8.75
CA LEU A 567 -11.66 21.06 -9.57
C LEU A 567 -11.42 20.19 -10.81
N LYS A 568 -10.61 20.70 -11.75
CA LYS A 568 -10.14 19.92 -12.91
C LYS A 568 -9.44 18.61 -12.50
N SER A 569 -8.77 18.60 -11.36
CA SER A 569 -8.05 17.43 -10.81
C SER A 569 -8.88 16.53 -9.89
N SER A 570 -10.14 16.88 -9.60
CA SER A 570 -10.98 16.11 -8.66
C SER A 570 -11.57 14.87 -9.33
N ASN A 571 -10.97 13.70 -9.13
CA ASN A 571 -11.46 12.44 -9.73
C ASN A 571 -12.40 11.63 -8.82
N GLY A 572 -12.54 12.00 -7.54
CA GLY A 572 -13.40 11.30 -6.61
C GLY A 572 -13.84 12.13 -5.41
N VAL A 573 -15.01 11.77 -4.87
CA VAL A 573 -15.53 12.16 -3.56
C VAL A 573 -15.81 10.86 -2.81
N ILE A 574 -15.05 10.59 -1.75
CA ILE A 574 -15.25 9.37 -0.97
C ILE A 574 -15.72 9.69 0.44
N ALA A 575 -16.64 8.89 0.98
CA ALA A 575 -17.07 8.97 2.37
C ALA A 575 -16.98 7.61 3.06
N PHE A 576 -16.28 7.56 4.18
CA PHE A 576 -16.00 6.35 4.95
C PHE A 576 -15.94 6.65 6.44
N ASP A 577 -15.89 5.61 7.27
CA ASP A 577 -15.80 5.77 8.73
C ASP A 577 -14.55 6.55 9.15
N THR A 578 -14.72 7.49 10.07
CA THR A 578 -13.58 8.22 10.64
C THR A 578 -12.66 7.25 11.40
N ASP A 579 -11.36 7.26 11.05
CA ASP A 579 -10.35 6.47 11.75
C ASP A 579 -9.92 7.22 13.02
N HIS A 580 -10.34 6.70 14.18
CA HIS A 580 -9.95 7.20 15.51
C HIS A 580 -8.69 6.55 16.07
N THR A 581 -7.94 5.83 15.24
CA THR A 581 -6.74 5.15 15.74
C THR A 581 -5.65 6.17 16.04
N GLU A 582 -5.31 6.30 17.31
CA GLU A 582 -4.27 7.21 17.76
C GLU A 582 -2.86 6.68 17.43
N PRO A 583 -1.94 7.56 16.99
CA PRO A 583 -0.56 7.19 16.75
C PRO A 583 0.14 6.81 18.05
N VAL A 584 0.94 5.74 18.00
CA VAL A 584 1.83 5.34 19.10
C VAL A 584 3.29 5.47 18.69
N ALA A 585 4.21 5.32 19.65
CA ALA A 585 5.65 5.40 19.38
C ALA A 585 6.09 4.39 18.29
N CYS A 586 7.04 4.80 17.46
CA CYS A 586 7.61 3.95 16.41
C CYS A 586 8.35 2.74 17.03
N ILE A 587 7.89 1.54 16.69
CA ILE A 587 8.51 0.28 17.14
C ILE A 587 9.67 -0.20 16.25
N LYS A 588 10.07 0.61 15.26
CA LYS A 588 11.19 0.33 14.33
C LYS A 588 11.11 -1.03 13.62
N CYS A 589 9.90 -1.46 13.24
CA CYS A 589 9.66 -2.75 12.60
C CYS A 589 10.16 -2.88 11.15
N GLY A 590 10.57 -1.79 10.50
CA GLY A 590 11.08 -1.80 9.12
C GLY A 590 10.01 -1.85 8.01
N ARG A 591 8.74 -2.16 8.32
CA ARG A 591 7.66 -2.31 7.32
C ARG A 591 7.50 -1.14 6.36
N CYS A 592 7.67 0.09 6.84
CA CYS A 592 7.58 1.30 6.01
C CYS A 592 8.67 1.37 4.92
N VAL A 593 9.83 0.73 5.15
CA VAL A 593 10.94 0.63 4.18
C VAL A 593 10.62 -0.47 3.16
N ASP A 594 10.07 -1.59 3.60
CA ASP A 594 9.72 -2.71 2.73
C ASP A 594 8.69 -2.34 1.66
N VAL A 595 7.74 -1.47 2.01
CA VAL A 595 6.67 -1.04 1.10
C VAL A 595 6.99 0.24 0.34
N CYS A 596 8.15 0.88 0.54
CA CYS A 596 8.45 2.14 -0.14
C CYS A 596 8.79 1.88 -1.62
N PRO A 597 7.97 2.32 -2.58
CA PRO A 597 8.22 2.05 -4.01
C PRO A 597 9.42 2.83 -4.56
N MET A 598 9.80 3.90 -3.88
CA MET A 598 10.99 4.71 -4.18
C MET A 598 12.25 4.19 -3.45
N GLU A 599 12.16 3.05 -2.74
CA GLU A 599 13.26 2.44 -1.99
C GLU A 599 13.87 3.39 -0.93
N LEU A 600 13.05 4.30 -0.38
CA LEU A 600 13.44 5.24 0.68
C LEU A 600 13.24 4.63 2.07
N ALA A 601 13.70 5.34 3.10
CA ALA A 601 13.56 4.92 4.50
C ALA A 601 12.72 5.92 5.33
N PRO A 602 11.37 5.83 5.26
CA PRO A 602 10.44 6.81 5.87
C PRO A 602 10.62 7.03 7.37
N LEU A 603 11.07 6.01 8.11
CA LEU A 603 11.33 6.11 9.56
C LEU A 603 12.34 7.22 9.90
N TYR A 604 13.31 7.48 9.00
CA TYR A 604 14.29 8.54 9.21
C TYR A 604 13.70 9.92 8.90
N PHE A 605 12.80 10.04 7.91
CA PHE A 605 12.11 11.31 7.67
C PHE A 605 11.30 11.73 8.88
N GLN A 606 10.57 10.80 9.49
CA GLN A 606 9.87 11.06 10.74
C GLN A 606 10.84 11.57 11.82
N LYS A 607 11.90 10.80 12.09
CA LYS A 607 12.89 11.15 13.11
C LYS A 607 13.47 12.54 12.91
N TYR A 608 13.93 12.84 11.69
CA TYR A 608 14.58 14.12 11.41
C TYR A 608 13.60 15.30 11.41
N VAL A 609 12.34 15.09 11.04
CA VAL A 609 11.29 16.10 11.23
C VAL A 609 11.07 16.37 12.72
N ASP A 610 10.97 15.31 13.53
CA ASP A 610 10.76 15.45 14.98
C ASP A 610 11.95 16.12 15.68
N ASP A 611 13.18 15.86 15.20
CA ASP A 611 14.42 16.44 15.72
C ASP A 611 14.75 17.83 15.13
N GLY A 612 14.02 18.31 14.11
CA GLY A 612 14.34 19.54 13.36
C GLY A 612 15.63 19.46 12.52
N ASP A 613 16.09 18.25 12.18
CA ASP A 613 17.35 17.99 11.46
C ASP A 613 17.19 18.14 9.93
N ILE A 614 17.31 19.37 9.45
CA ILE A 614 17.20 19.72 8.02
C ILE A 614 18.29 19.03 7.17
N GLU A 615 19.52 18.92 7.68
CA GLU A 615 20.61 18.29 6.94
C GLU A 615 20.41 16.77 6.81
N GLY A 616 19.91 16.12 7.86
CA GLY A 616 19.46 14.73 7.81
C GLY A 616 18.37 14.48 6.78
N LEU A 617 17.38 15.38 6.66
CA LEU A 617 16.33 15.31 5.64
C LEU A 617 16.88 15.42 4.22
N LYS A 618 17.82 16.35 3.98
CA LYS A 618 18.51 16.50 2.69
C LYS A 618 19.35 15.26 2.36
N ALA A 619 20.14 14.77 3.32
CA ALA A 619 20.99 13.60 3.16
C ALA A 619 20.21 12.31 2.84
N LYS A 620 18.92 12.24 3.21
CA LYS A 620 18.01 11.14 2.86
C LYS A 620 17.14 11.41 1.62
N ASN A 621 17.42 12.45 0.84
CA ASN A 621 16.71 12.81 -0.38
C ASN A 621 15.18 12.90 -0.19
N ILE A 622 14.72 13.64 0.81
CA ILE A 622 13.28 13.75 1.11
C ILE A 622 12.41 14.15 -0.10
N PHE A 623 12.97 14.89 -1.07
CA PHE A 623 12.24 15.28 -2.28
C PHE A 623 11.99 14.13 -3.28
N ASP A 624 12.67 13.00 -3.15
CA ASP A 624 12.36 11.80 -3.94
C ASP A 624 11.08 11.11 -3.47
N CYS A 625 10.63 11.38 -2.24
CA CYS A 625 9.36 10.86 -1.75
C CYS A 625 8.21 11.44 -2.56
N MET A 626 7.32 10.59 -3.07
CA MET A 626 6.13 11.01 -3.84
C MET A 626 4.84 11.06 -3.01
N GLU A 627 4.94 10.98 -1.68
CA GLU A 627 3.79 11.15 -0.76
C GLU A 627 2.63 10.14 -0.95
N CYS A 628 2.92 8.96 -1.53
CA CYS A 628 1.91 7.96 -1.84
C CYS A 628 1.21 7.31 -0.63
N GLY A 629 1.66 7.51 0.60
CA GLY A 629 0.99 6.92 1.77
C GLY A 629 1.17 5.41 1.99
N CYS A 630 1.90 4.67 1.13
CA CYS A 630 2.18 3.24 1.36
C CYS A 630 2.75 2.96 2.76
N CYS A 631 3.68 3.80 3.19
CA CYS A 631 4.36 3.69 4.47
C CYS A 631 3.46 3.98 5.67
N GLU A 632 2.50 4.91 5.51
CA GLU A 632 1.52 5.28 6.54
C GLU A 632 0.48 4.17 6.69
N TYR A 633 -0.06 3.69 5.57
CA TYR A 633 -1.02 2.59 5.51
C TYR A 633 -0.53 1.32 6.23
N ILE A 634 0.71 0.90 5.99
CA ILE A 634 1.27 -0.33 6.60
C ILE A 634 1.74 -0.14 8.05
N CYS A 635 1.74 1.09 8.57
CA CYS A 635 2.39 1.40 9.85
C CYS A 635 1.61 0.81 11.02
N SER A 636 2.21 -0.18 11.71
CA SER A 636 1.63 -0.75 12.94
C SER A 636 1.45 0.28 14.05
N SER A 637 2.25 1.35 14.05
CA SER A 637 2.18 2.43 15.04
C SER A 637 1.27 3.59 14.60
N LYS A 638 0.62 3.50 13.43
CA LYS A 638 -0.32 4.51 12.90
C LYS A 638 0.24 5.93 12.85
N ILE A 639 1.54 6.03 12.63
CA ILE A 639 2.24 7.32 12.55
C ILE A 639 1.83 8.01 11.24
N PRO A 640 1.41 9.29 11.28
CA PRO A 640 1.03 10.07 10.10
C PRO A 640 2.27 10.50 9.30
N LEU A 641 2.94 9.53 8.68
CA LEU A 641 4.20 9.69 7.97
C LEU A 641 4.08 10.68 6.79
N VAL A 642 2.97 10.69 6.05
CA VAL A 642 2.79 11.60 4.91
C VAL A 642 2.74 13.04 5.36
N SER A 643 1.97 13.34 6.41
CA SER A 643 1.89 14.69 6.99
C SER A 643 3.25 15.16 7.50
N LYS A 644 4.01 14.29 8.18
CA LYS A 644 5.38 14.60 8.62
C LYS A 644 6.32 14.83 7.44
N ILE A 645 6.28 14.01 6.40
CA ILE A 645 7.11 14.18 5.20
C ILE A 645 6.77 15.50 4.49
N LYS A 646 5.50 15.86 4.36
CA LYS A 646 5.07 17.16 3.81
C LYS A 646 5.65 18.32 4.62
N ALA A 647 5.57 18.25 5.95
CA ALA A 647 6.19 19.24 6.84
C ALA A 647 7.71 19.31 6.66
N GLY A 648 8.39 18.16 6.58
CA GLY A 648 9.84 18.09 6.32
C GLY A 648 10.24 18.72 4.99
N LYS A 649 9.51 18.42 3.90
CA LYS A 649 9.73 19.05 2.58
C LYS A 649 9.55 20.56 2.63
N LYS A 650 8.54 21.05 3.37
CA LYS A 650 8.31 22.48 3.58
C LYS A 650 9.49 23.12 4.33
N ALA A 651 9.91 22.52 5.43
CA ALA A 651 11.04 23.02 6.22
C ALA A 651 12.35 23.08 5.41
N VAL A 652 12.63 22.06 4.59
CA VAL A 652 13.81 22.08 3.70
C VAL A 652 13.70 23.15 2.61
N LYS A 653 12.50 23.48 2.12
CA LYS A 653 12.29 24.57 1.15
C LYS A 653 12.47 25.95 1.78
N GLU A 654 12.01 26.14 3.02
CA GLU A 654 12.10 27.40 3.76
C GLU A 654 13.51 27.70 4.29
N ALA A 655 14.35 26.67 4.44
CA ALA A 655 15.74 26.81 4.82
C ALA A 655 16.68 27.19 3.65
N LYS A 656 16.16 27.37 2.44
CA LYS A 656 16.89 27.92 1.28
C LYS A 656 16.74 29.43 1.23
#